data_AF-A0A6A6LF81-F1
#
_entry.id   AF-A0A6A6LF81-F1
#
_cell.length_a   1.000
_cell.length_b   1.000
_cell.length_c   1.000
_cell.angle_alpha   90.00
_cell.angle_beta   90.00
_cell.angle_gamma   90.00
#
_symmetry.space_group_name_H-M   'P 1'
#
loop_
_entity.id
_entity.type
_entity.pdbx_description
1 polymer ?
#
loop_
_entity_poly.entity_id
_entity_poly.type
_entity_poly.pdbx_seq_one_letter_code
_entity_poly.pdbx_strand_id
1 'polypeptide(L)'
;MAAMRVNAFGQSDFEALLELKKGIEKDPSGKVLVSWDSNSLASDGCPQNWYGVVCIDGNVDSITLNDAGLVGNFSFPVLTGLKMLRNLSISNNHLMGTISNVGSIESLDLERLKYLDLRANSFSGDIMKLLSQLGSVVHVDLSSNQLSGSLDLGLGNASFVSSIQYLNISHNALVGQLFAHDGVPYFDSLEVFDASNNQLDGNIPPFQFVVSLQILRLRSNQMSGSLPEALLEDKSMLLTELDLSLNQLTGPVRSITSATLKKLNLSSNKLTGFLPATVGHCAIIDLSNNMLSGDISRIQNWGNYAEHIQLSNNSLTGSLPNQTSQFLRLTSLKISKNSLNGELPTVLVGQFHNLVFLNLSNNKLKGTIPGDLPDGLKGFNVSYNNLSGVVPDNLRQFPDSAFHPGNPFLIFLKSPLSPEGPTELTLRKHRSHMKPSMKVFLITAMVGTATVIAILCMAIYYRTHWQNHGRRSLKGDEGQEGVPQERSSVSHSSAINKSLDRSLSSFSFHQSLHPSSQLGSAYHPGDTSSALQKSTDHPESIRKNEGLYPSLSHLSSSNPSPSKSQLSSEHPGVQVYSPEKLAGDLHLFDGSLVFTAEELSHAPAEVIGRSCHGTLYKATLDSGVVLAVKWLKEGIAKGRKEFAREVKKLGNIRHPNLVSVQGYYWGPKDHEKMILSNYVNAQCLAFYLQDKEPRKLPSLSLNDRLRIAVNVARCLNYLHNERAIPHGNLKSTNILLEPPNMNPLLTDYSLHRILTSAGTAEQVLNAGALGYRPPEFASSSKPCPSLKSDVYAFGVILLELITGKSSGEIVSVDPGVVDLTDWVRLLAEENRYSECFDKLLVDGPDVEGPRILGEMLQVD
;
A
#
# COMPACT_ATOMS: atom_id res chain seq x y z
N MET A 1 -54.61 25.45 5.61
CA MET A 1 -54.42 24.01 5.93
C MET A 1 -53.88 23.36 4.67
N ALA A 2 -52.56 23.24 4.55
CA ALA A 2 -51.88 22.74 3.35
C ALA A 2 -51.00 21.54 3.73
N ALA A 3 -51.15 20.43 3.02
CA ALA A 3 -50.46 19.18 3.35
C ALA A 3 -48.98 19.25 2.93
N MET A 4 -48.10 19.15 3.91
CA MET A 4 -46.65 19.03 3.69
C MET A 4 -46.35 17.60 3.25
N ARG A 5 -45.98 17.40 1.98
CA ARG A 5 -45.52 16.09 1.49
C ARG A 5 -44.13 15.81 2.05
N VAL A 6 -44.06 14.96 3.06
CA VAL A 6 -42.82 14.31 3.50
C VAL A 6 -42.61 13.07 2.64
N ASN A 7 -41.61 13.09 1.76
CA ASN A 7 -41.16 11.88 1.08
C ASN A 7 -40.21 11.12 2.01
N ALA A 8 -40.75 10.18 2.78
CA ALA A 8 -39.95 9.19 3.49
C ALA A 8 -39.56 8.08 2.52
N PHE A 9 -38.26 7.80 2.39
CA PHE A 9 -37.74 6.61 1.70
C PHE A 9 -37.70 5.44 2.70
N GLY A 10 -38.27 4.29 2.31
CA GLY A 10 -38.03 2.93 2.82
C GLY A 10 -38.02 2.69 4.34
N GLN A 11 -38.98 1.92 4.86
CA GLN A 11 -38.99 1.45 6.26
C GLN A 11 -38.62 -0.05 6.44
N SER A 12 -38.27 -0.77 5.37
CA SER A 12 -37.70 -2.13 5.47
C SER A 12 -36.62 -2.42 4.42
N ASP A 13 -35.70 -3.34 4.72
CA ASP A 13 -34.66 -3.79 3.79
C ASP A 13 -35.26 -4.37 2.49
N PHE A 14 -36.42 -5.01 2.59
CA PHE A 14 -37.16 -5.56 1.45
C PHE A 14 -37.62 -4.47 0.47
N GLU A 15 -38.13 -3.34 0.97
CA GLU A 15 -38.47 -2.18 0.13
C GLU A 15 -37.23 -1.60 -0.55
N ALA A 16 -36.10 -1.52 0.16
CA ALA A 16 -34.84 -1.09 -0.43
C ALA A 16 -34.39 -2.04 -1.56
N LEU A 17 -34.43 -3.35 -1.36
CA LEU A 17 -34.13 -4.32 -2.43
C LEU A 17 -35.11 -4.22 -3.61
N LEU A 18 -36.40 -3.94 -3.38
CA LEU A 18 -37.37 -3.69 -4.46
C LEU A 18 -37.10 -2.39 -5.23
N GLU A 19 -36.66 -1.30 -4.58
CA GLU A 19 -36.20 -0.09 -5.28
C GLU A 19 -34.91 -0.35 -6.07
N LEU A 20 -33.98 -1.16 -5.53
CA LEU A 20 -32.79 -1.60 -6.25
C LEU A 20 -33.16 -2.43 -7.49
N LYS A 21 -34.15 -3.32 -7.37
CA LYS A 21 -34.70 -4.11 -8.49
C LYS A 21 -35.17 -3.22 -9.65
N LYS A 22 -35.84 -2.09 -9.37
CA LYS A 22 -36.31 -1.15 -10.41
C LYS A 22 -35.17 -0.50 -11.18
N GLY A 23 -33.97 -0.42 -10.59
CA GLY A 23 -32.77 0.04 -11.27
C GLY A 23 -32.23 -0.96 -12.30
N ILE A 24 -32.63 -2.24 -12.26
CA ILE A 24 -32.17 -3.28 -13.19
C ILE A 24 -33.12 -3.34 -14.39
N GLU A 25 -32.68 -2.82 -15.53
CA GLU A 25 -33.45 -2.80 -16.78
C GLU A 25 -33.39 -4.14 -17.53
N LYS A 26 -32.25 -4.84 -17.44
CA LYS A 26 -32.03 -6.14 -18.09
C LYS A 26 -31.20 -7.05 -17.20
N ASP A 27 -31.61 -8.31 -17.16
CA ASP A 27 -30.90 -9.42 -16.53
C ASP A 27 -30.69 -10.53 -17.57
N PRO A 28 -29.55 -10.53 -18.29
CA PRO A 28 -29.24 -11.57 -19.27
C PRO A 28 -29.03 -12.95 -18.65
N SER A 29 -28.68 -13.04 -17.36
CA SER A 29 -28.55 -14.31 -16.64
C SER A 29 -29.91 -14.96 -16.35
N GLY A 30 -30.98 -14.15 -16.28
CA GLY A 30 -32.32 -14.57 -15.88
C GLY A 30 -32.44 -15.00 -14.41
N LYS A 31 -31.40 -14.81 -13.59
CA LYS A 31 -31.36 -15.26 -12.18
C LYS A 31 -31.92 -14.23 -11.21
N VAL A 32 -31.66 -12.94 -11.42
CA VAL A 32 -31.92 -11.86 -10.47
C VAL A 32 -33.38 -11.40 -10.56
N LEU A 33 -33.82 -10.93 -11.73
CA LEU A 33 -35.16 -10.36 -11.88
C LEU A 33 -36.28 -11.38 -11.66
N VAL A 34 -35.99 -12.66 -11.92
CA VAL A 34 -36.91 -13.80 -11.73
C VAL A 34 -37.01 -14.21 -10.26
N SER A 35 -35.88 -14.29 -9.54
CA SER A 35 -35.89 -14.71 -8.12
C SER A 35 -36.33 -13.61 -7.17
N TRP A 36 -36.13 -12.34 -7.54
CA TRP A 36 -36.49 -11.18 -6.69
C TRP A 36 -38.00 -10.88 -6.71
N ASP A 37 -38.84 -11.86 -6.38
CA ASP A 37 -40.31 -11.73 -6.36
C ASP A 37 -40.79 -11.01 -5.08
N SER A 38 -41.59 -9.96 -5.28
CA SER A 38 -42.26 -9.18 -4.22
C SER A 38 -43.21 -9.99 -3.33
N ASN A 39 -43.58 -11.21 -3.73
CA ASN A 39 -44.42 -12.12 -2.94
C ASN A 39 -43.59 -13.13 -2.12
N SER A 40 -42.28 -13.21 -2.32
CA SER A 40 -41.39 -14.21 -1.69
C SER A 40 -40.69 -13.63 -0.45
N LEU A 41 -41.45 -13.47 0.64
CA LEU A 41 -40.98 -12.92 1.92
C LEU A 41 -41.14 -13.93 3.05
N ALA A 42 -40.10 -14.14 3.84
CA ALA A 42 -40.14 -14.96 5.06
C ALA A 42 -40.87 -14.23 6.21
N SER A 43 -41.29 -14.99 7.21
CA SER A 43 -41.97 -14.48 8.40
C SER A 43 -41.11 -13.59 9.31
N ASP A 44 -39.79 -13.54 9.08
CA ASP A 44 -38.83 -12.66 9.76
C ASP A 44 -38.55 -11.35 8.99
N GLY A 45 -39.09 -11.19 7.78
CA GLY A 45 -38.86 -10.03 6.90
C GLY A 45 -37.73 -10.19 5.89
N CYS A 46 -37.02 -11.32 5.85
CA CYS A 46 -36.02 -11.60 4.83
C CYS A 46 -36.66 -12.06 3.49
N PRO A 47 -36.16 -11.63 2.31
CA PRO A 47 -36.59 -12.20 1.03
C PRO A 47 -36.19 -13.69 0.90
N GLN A 48 -37.14 -14.57 0.57
CA GLN A 48 -36.87 -16.00 0.39
C GLN A 48 -36.35 -16.31 -1.02
N ASN A 49 -35.20 -16.99 -1.09
CA ASN A 49 -34.58 -17.49 -2.33
C ASN A 49 -34.21 -16.43 -3.37
N TRP A 50 -34.06 -15.15 -2.97
CA TRP A 50 -33.60 -14.09 -3.85
C TRP A 50 -32.12 -14.29 -4.20
N TYR A 51 -31.81 -14.42 -5.49
CA TYR A 51 -30.44 -14.68 -5.94
C TYR A 51 -29.49 -13.58 -5.47
N GLY A 52 -28.39 -13.98 -4.84
CA GLY A 52 -27.35 -13.08 -4.38
C GLY A 52 -27.69 -12.28 -3.11
N VAL A 53 -28.82 -12.53 -2.45
CA VAL A 53 -29.17 -11.86 -1.18
C VAL A 53 -29.01 -12.82 -0.01
N VAL A 54 -28.33 -12.39 1.05
CA VAL A 54 -28.19 -13.13 2.31
C VAL A 54 -28.65 -12.24 3.47
N CYS A 55 -29.43 -12.80 4.39
CA CYS A 55 -29.88 -12.14 5.60
C CYS A 55 -29.30 -12.77 6.86
N ILE A 56 -29.19 -11.97 7.93
CA ILE A 56 -28.92 -12.42 9.30
C ILE A 56 -29.97 -11.75 10.20
N ASP A 57 -30.65 -12.54 11.04
CA ASP A 57 -31.70 -12.08 11.95
C ASP A 57 -32.78 -11.20 11.27
N GLY A 58 -33.26 -11.61 10.09
CA GLY A 58 -34.28 -10.90 9.30
C GLY A 58 -33.80 -9.62 8.58
N ASN A 59 -32.53 -9.24 8.70
CA ASN A 59 -31.95 -8.05 8.05
C ASN A 59 -30.96 -8.47 6.96
N VAL A 60 -30.84 -7.70 5.87
CA VAL A 60 -29.93 -7.98 4.75
C VAL A 60 -28.48 -7.71 5.16
N ASP A 61 -27.65 -8.73 5.05
CA ASP A 61 -26.22 -8.70 5.38
C ASP A 61 -25.33 -8.62 4.13
N SER A 62 -25.69 -9.35 3.07
CA SER A 62 -24.92 -9.39 1.83
C SER A 62 -25.81 -9.27 0.59
N ILE A 63 -25.30 -8.52 -0.39
CA ILE A 63 -25.78 -8.49 -1.78
C ILE A 63 -24.59 -8.80 -2.70
N THR A 64 -24.64 -9.94 -3.40
CA THR A 64 -23.60 -10.41 -4.33
C THR A 64 -24.23 -10.75 -5.69
N LEU A 65 -24.07 -9.87 -6.69
CA LEU A 65 -24.68 -9.96 -8.03
C LEU A 65 -23.62 -9.92 -9.16
N ASN A 66 -22.45 -10.48 -8.90
CA ASN A 66 -21.32 -10.46 -9.84
C ASN A 66 -21.61 -11.26 -11.12
N ASP A 67 -21.03 -10.81 -12.23
CA ASP A 67 -20.99 -11.51 -13.53
C ASP A 67 -22.37 -11.88 -14.13
N ALA A 68 -23.47 -11.31 -13.60
CA ALA A 68 -24.84 -11.56 -14.08
C ALA A 68 -25.18 -10.80 -15.38
N GLY A 69 -24.27 -9.93 -15.85
CA GLY A 69 -24.42 -9.13 -17.06
C GLY A 69 -25.48 -8.03 -16.96
N LEU A 70 -25.87 -7.67 -15.73
CA LEU A 70 -26.97 -6.73 -15.43
C LEU A 70 -26.75 -5.39 -16.15
N VAL A 71 -27.83 -4.85 -16.72
CA VAL A 71 -27.85 -3.53 -17.36
C VAL A 71 -28.89 -2.68 -16.63
N GLY A 72 -28.55 -1.43 -16.32
CA GLY A 72 -29.49 -0.50 -15.70
C GLY A 72 -28.82 0.65 -14.95
N ASN A 73 -29.58 1.32 -14.10
CA ASN A 73 -29.15 2.48 -13.34
C ASN A 73 -29.26 2.22 -11.82
N PHE A 74 -28.12 2.02 -11.17
CA PHE A 74 -28.01 1.73 -9.75
C PHE A 74 -28.18 3.02 -8.91
N SER A 75 -29.13 2.98 -7.97
CA SER A 75 -29.43 4.10 -7.08
C SER A 75 -28.72 3.93 -5.73
N PHE A 76 -27.53 4.51 -5.58
CA PHE A 76 -26.77 4.50 -4.32
C PHE A 76 -27.60 4.93 -3.08
N PRO A 77 -28.50 5.94 -3.13
CA PRO A 77 -29.37 6.30 -2.01
C PRO A 77 -30.18 5.15 -1.39
N VAL A 78 -30.48 4.09 -2.15
CA VAL A 78 -31.21 2.91 -1.67
C VAL A 78 -30.44 2.16 -0.58
N LEU A 79 -29.10 2.23 -0.60
CA LEU A 79 -28.24 1.59 0.41
C LEU A 79 -28.40 2.19 1.81
N THR A 80 -28.97 3.40 1.96
CA THR A 80 -29.31 3.99 3.27
C THR A 80 -30.28 3.13 4.09
N GLY A 81 -31.14 2.37 3.42
CA GLY A 81 -32.13 1.51 4.08
C GLY A 81 -31.51 0.27 4.72
N LEU A 82 -30.43 -0.25 4.13
CA LEU A 82 -29.84 -1.56 4.43
C LEU A 82 -28.85 -1.49 5.61
N LYS A 83 -29.37 -1.20 6.81
CA LYS A 83 -28.58 -0.84 8.00
C LYS A 83 -27.69 -1.94 8.57
N MET A 84 -27.83 -3.18 8.10
CA MET A 84 -27.01 -4.33 8.50
C MET A 84 -26.01 -4.76 7.42
N LEU A 85 -26.01 -4.14 6.23
CA LEU A 85 -25.22 -4.57 5.08
C LEU A 85 -23.70 -4.54 5.38
N ARG A 86 -23.07 -5.72 5.35
CA ARG A 86 -21.62 -5.93 5.52
C ARG A 86 -20.90 -6.15 4.19
N ASN A 87 -21.55 -6.75 3.20
CA ASN A 87 -20.95 -7.06 1.90
C ASN A 87 -21.84 -6.59 0.74
N LEU A 88 -21.31 -5.69 -0.10
CA LEU A 88 -21.90 -5.31 -1.38
C LEU A 88 -20.93 -5.61 -2.53
N SER A 89 -21.29 -6.55 -3.39
CA SER A 89 -20.49 -6.96 -4.55
C SER A 89 -21.40 -7.05 -5.78
N ILE A 90 -21.19 -6.17 -6.77
CA ILE A 90 -21.99 -6.11 -8.01
C ILE A 90 -21.08 -5.98 -9.26
N SER A 91 -19.90 -6.58 -9.20
CA SER A 91 -18.83 -6.43 -10.19
C SER A 91 -19.12 -7.11 -11.53
N ASN A 92 -18.38 -6.69 -12.57
CA ASN A 92 -18.47 -7.21 -13.93
C ASN A 92 -19.89 -7.15 -14.53
N ASN A 93 -20.52 -5.98 -14.40
CA ASN A 93 -21.85 -5.71 -14.94
C ASN A 93 -21.84 -4.46 -15.83
N HIS A 94 -22.98 -4.11 -16.41
CA HIS A 94 -23.19 -2.89 -17.20
C HIS A 94 -24.05 -1.88 -16.44
N LEU A 95 -23.88 -1.81 -15.11
CA LEU A 95 -24.63 -0.88 -14.28
C LEU A 95 -24.04 0.52 -14.40
N MET A 96 -24.92 1.48 -14.64
CA MET A 96 -24.65 2.91 -14.59
C MET A 96 -25.09 3.46 -13.22
N GLY A 97 -24.67 4.67 -12.89
CA GLY A 97 -25.11 5.37 -11.69
C GLY A 97 -24.18 6.53 -11.37
N THR A 98 -24.69 7.54 -10.68
CA THR A 98 -23.90 8.73 -10.32
C THR A 98 -23.77 8.85 -8.81
N ILE A 99 -22.53 8.76 -8.31
CA ILE A 99 -22.16 9.11 -6.94
C ILE A 99 -22.36 10.63 -6.77
N SER A 100 -23.57 10.98 -6.35
CA SER A 100 -24.09 12.34 -6.31
C SER A 100 -23.85 12.99 -4.95
N ASN A 101 -24.05 14.31 -4.83
CA ASN A 101 -24.11 14.94 -3.50
C ASN A 101 -25.27 14.33 -2.71
N VAL A 102 -24.97 13.54 -1.69
CA VAL A 102 -25.91 13.16 -0.62
C VAL A 102 -26.04 14.33 0.36
N GLY A 103 -26.34 15.51 -0.20
CA GLY A 103 -26.42 16.76 0.54
C GLY A 103 -27.82 16.98 1.07
N SER A 104 -27.92 17.28 2.37
CA SER A 104 -29.10 17.83 3.07
C SER A 104 -30.19 16.86 3.54
N ILE A 105 -30.00 15.54 3.43
CA ILE A 105 -30.76 14.54 4.21
C ILE A 105 -29.74 13.54 4.76
N GLU A 106 -30.01 13.01 5.96
CA GLU A 106 -29.22 12.02 6.71
C GLU A 106 -28.40 11.09 5.79
N SER A 107 -27.08 11.16 5.95
CA SER A 107 -26.06 10.57 5.07
C SER A 107 -26.25 9.06 4.84
N LEU A 108 -25.71 8.54 3.74
CA LEU A 108 -25.43 7.11 3.63
C LEU A 108 -24.49 6.73 4.77
N ASP A 109 -25.07 6.17 5.83
CA ASP A 109 -24.34 5.65 6.96
C ASP A 109 -24.05 4.17 6.72
N LEU A 110 -22.96 3.92 5.98
CA LEU A 110 -22.45 2.58 5.70
C LEU A 110 -21.41 2.15 6.77
N GLU A 111 -21.63 2.51 8.04
CA GLU A 111 -20.72 2.23 9.16
C GLU A 111 -20.34 0.74 9.29
N ARG A 112 -21.28 -0.15 8.96
CA ARG A 112 -21.13 -1.61 9.04
C ARG A 112 -20.52 -2.28 7.81
N LEU A 113 -20.43 -1.58 6.68
CA LEU A 113 -19.93 -2.18 5.44
C LEU A 113 -18.45 -2.57 5.60
N LYS A 114 -18.13 -3.81 5.23
CA LYS A 114 -16.78 -4.42 5.32
C LYS A 114 -16.16 -4.68 3.95
N TYR A 115 -16.99 -5.09 2.99
CA TYR A 115 -16.59 -5.41 1.63
C TYR A 115 -17.44 -4.61 0.64
N LEU A 116 -16.77 -3.90 -0.26
CA LEU A 116 -17.39 -3.15 -1.35
C LEU A 116 -16.65 -3.47 -2.66
N ASP A 117 -17.31 -4.12 -3.60
CA ASP A 117 -16.79 -4.38 -4.94
C ASP A 117 -17.80 -3.92 -6.00
N LEU A 118 -17.47 -2.81 -6.65
CA LEU A 118 -18.23 -2.18 -7.73
C LEU A 118 -17.49 -2.26 -9.07
N ARG A 119 -16.42 -3.05 -9.17
CA ARG A 119 -15.48 -2.97 -10.31
C ARG A 119 -16.11 -3.38 -11.63
N ALA A 120 -15.52 -2.90 -12.73
CA ALA A 120 -15.94 -3.21 -14.10
C ALA A 120 -17.44 -2.94 -14.32
N ASN A 121 -17.81 -1.67 -14.18
CA ASN A 121 -19.15 -1.13 -14.37
C ASN A 121 -19.06 0.24 -15.09
N SER A 122 -20.14 1.02 -15.11
CA SER A 122 -20.19 2.38 -15.66
C SER A 122 -20.62 3.41 -14.61
N PHE A 123 -20.21 3.23 -13.36
CA PHE A 123 -20.44 4.22 -12.31
C PHE A 123 -19.61 5.48 -12.53
N SER A 124 -20.21 6.63 -12.25
CA SER A 124 -19.62 7.95 -12.44
C SER A 124 -19.85 8.84 -11.21
N GLY A 125 -19.27 10.04 -11.20
CA GLY A 125 -19.37 10.99 -10.10
C GLY A 125 -18.03 11.18 -9.39
N ASP A 126 -18.07 11.75 -8.20
CA ASP A 126 -16.87 12.09 -7.43
C ASP A 126 -16.58 11.00 -6.40
N ILE A 127 -15.40 10.38 -6.50
CA ILE A 127 -15.00 9.25 -5.64
C ILE A 127 -15.01 9.60 -4.15
N MET A 128 -14.66 10.85 -3.80
CA MET A 128 -14.59 11.29 -2.40
C MET A 128 -15.97 11.38 -1.75
N LYS A 129 -17.05 11.50 -2.52
CA LYS A 129 -18.43 11.48 -2.00
C LYS A 129 -18.87 10.10 -1.54
N LEU A 130 -18.27 9.04 -2.07
CA LEU A 130 -18.45 7.68 -1.58
C LEU A 130 -17.46 7.39 -0.45
N LEU A 131 -16.16 7.63 -0.64
CA LEU A 131 -15.14 7.27 0.35
C LEU A 131 -15.31 7.99 1.70
N SER A 132 -15.81 9.24 1.71
CA SER A 132 -16.12 9.96 2.96
C SER A 132 -17.29 9.38 3.76
N GLN A 133 -18.14 8.55 3.12
CA GLN A 133 -19.31 7.92 3.73
C GLN A 133 -19.05 6.49 4.20
N LEU A 134 -17.92 5.90 3.82
CA LEU A 134 -17.52 4.58 4.29
C LEU A 134 -17.02 4.68 5.73
N GLY A 135 -17.52 3.81 6.60
CA GLY A 135 -17.07 3.69 7.99
C GLY A 135 -15.97 2.66 8.14
N SER A 136 -16.32 1.47 8.61
CA SER A 136 -15.37 0.45 9.07
C SER A 136 -14.90 -0.53 7.97
N VAL A 137 -14.84 -0.08 6.72
CA VAL A 137 -14.62 -0.94 5.54
C VAL A 137 -13.18 -1.43 5.44
N VAL A 138 -13.00 -2.67 4.99
CA VAL A 138 -11.69 -3.35 4.92
C VAL A 138 -11.23 -3.50 3.48
N HIS A 139 -12.16 -3.81 2.56
CA HIS A 139 -11.89 -4.01 1.14
C HIS A 139 -12.80 -3.13 0.29
N VAL A 140 -12.19 -2.33 -0.59
CA VAL A 140 -12.87 -1.45 -1.55
C VAL A 140 -12.24 -1.62 -2.92
N ASP A 141 -12.98 -2.20 -3.87
CA ASP A 141 -12.65 -2.20 -5.30
C ASP A 141 -13.68 -1.40 -6.09
N LEU A 142 -13.23 -0.29 -6.67
CA LEU A 142 -14.00 0.64 -7.49
C LEU A 142 -13.42 0.69 -8.92
N SER A 143 -12.56 -0.26 -9.29
CA SER A 143 -11.76 -0.17 -10.50
C SER A 143 -12.57 -0.35 -11.78
N SER A 144 -12.04 0.12 -12.91
CA SER A 144 -12.68 0.00 -14.23
C SER A 144 -14.10 0.60 -14.23
N ASN A 145 -14.20 1.87 -13.88
CA ASN A 145 -15.42 2.67 -13.86
C ASN A 145 -15.16 4.05 -14.50
N GLN A 146 -16.10 4.99 -14.36
CA GLN A 146 -16.03 6.36 -14.86
C GLN A 146 -15.96 7.38 -13.70
N LEU A 147 -15.39 6.99 -12.56
CA LEU A 147 -15.28 7.85 -11.37
C LEU A 147 -14.26 8.97 -11.61
N SER A 148 -14.50 10.11 -10.98
CA SER A 148 -13.74 11.35 -11.13
C SER A 148 -13.49 12.01 -9.77
N GLY A 149 -12.90 13.20 -9.78
CA GLY A 149 -12.49 13.91 -8.56
C GLY A 149 -11.02 13.67 -8.21
N SER A 150 -10.59 14.25 -7.09
CA SER A 150 -9.23 14.16 -6.56
C SER A 150 -9.21 13.35 -5.27
N LEU A 151 -8.16 12.54 -5.06
CA LEU A 151 -8.06 11.68 -3.89
C LEU A 151 -7.50 12.46 -2.68
N ASP A 152 -8.38 13.23 -2.05
CA ASP A 152 -8.03 14.10 -0.92
C ASP A 152 -8.55 13.56 0.42
N LEU A 153 -7.86 12.54 0.93
CA LEU A 153 -8.29 11.76 2.09
C LEU A 153 -8.11 12.48 3.44
N GLY A 154 -7.63 13.73 3.46
CA GLY A 154 -7.59 14.57 4.68
C GLY A 154 -8.97 14.97 5.21
N LEU A 155 -10.04 14.76 4.43
CA LEU A 155 -11.45 14.87 4.85
C LEU A 155 -12.13 13.49 5.01
N GLY A 156 -11.37 12.39 4.93
CA GLY A 156 -11.88 11.03 5.07
C GLY A 156 -12.33 10.70 6.50
N ASN A 157 -13.29 9.79 6.63
CA ASN A 157 -13.71 9.27 7.93
C ASN A 157 -12.52 8.60 8.65
N ALA A 158 -12.28 8.95 9.92
CA ALA A 158 -11.19 8.36 10.70
C ALA A 158 -11.32 6.83 10.84
N SER A 159 -12.55 6.31 10.79
CA SER A 159 -12.82 4.87 10.73
C SER A 159 -12.32 4.23 9.43
N PHE A 160 -12.49 4.92 8.29
CA PHE A 160 -12.07 4.41 6.97
C PHE A 160 -10.55 4.24 6.90
N VAL A 161 -9.80 5.30 7.24
CA VAL A 161 -8.32 5.28 7.12
C VAL A 161 -7.66 4.29 8.09
N SER A 162 -8.31 3.98 9.21
CA SER A 162 -7.81 3.00 10.18
C SER A 162 -8.21 1.55 9.89
N SER A 163 -9.31 1.30 9.16
CA SER A 163 -9.77 -0.06 8.84
C SER A 163 -9.44 -0.56 7.44
N ILE A 164 -9.25 0.32 6.45
CA ILE A 164 -9.01 -0.07 5.05
C ILE A 164 -7.69 -0.84 4.91
N GLN A 165 -7.74 -2.01 4.28
CA GLN A 165 -6.58 -2.86 3.96
C GLN A 165 -6.33 -2.95 2.46
N TYR A 166 -7.40 -3.01 1.66
CA TYR A 166 -7.33 -3.08 0.20
C TYR A 166 -8.15 -1.95 -0.43
N LEU A 167 -7.48 -1.06 -1.18
CA LEU A 167 -8.11 0.02 -1.91
C LEU A 167 -7.65 0.00 -3.39
N ASN A 168 -8.55 -0.44 -4.27
CA ASN A 168 -8.34 -0.41 -5.72
C ASN A 168 -9.30 0.61 -6.36
N ILE A 169 -8.73 1.67 -6.93
CA ILE A 169 -9.43 2.77 -7.62
C ILE A 169 -8.90 2.94 -9.05
N SER A 170 -8.20 1.93 -9.57
CA SER A 170 -7.56 1.94 -10.89
C SER A 170 -8.57 2.00 -12.05
N HIS A 171 -8.12 2.40 -13.24
CA HIS A 171 -8.96 2.50 -14.44
C HIS A 171 -10.20 3.37 -14.23
N ASN A 172 -9.98 4.63 -13.85
CA ASN A 172 -10.99 5.66 -13.66
C ASN A 172 -10.51 6.99 -14.29
N ALA A 173 -11.21 8.09 -14.02
CA ALA A 173 -10.88 9.44 -14.47
C ALA A 173 -10.47 10.37 -13.30
N LEU A 174 -9.74 9.83 -12.31
CA LEU A 174 -9.27 10.59 -11.16
C LEU A 174 -8.13 11.55 -11.54
N VAL A 175 -8.12 12.75 -10.95
CA VAL A 175 -7.22 13.87 -11.31
C VAL A 175 -6.56 14.50 -10.08
N GLY A 176 -5.51 15.29 -10.29
CA GLY A 176 -4.81 16.01 -9.23
C GLY A 176 -3.81 15.14 -8.47
N GLN A 177 -3.27 15.71 -7.39
CA GLN A 177 -2.21 15.08 -6.60
C GLN A 177 -2.77 14.09 -5.58
N LEU A 178 -1.98 13.06 -5.23
CA LEU A 178 -2.30 12.16 -4.13
C LEU A 178 -2.12 12.89 -2.79
N PHE A 179 -3.20 12.98 -1.99
CA PHE A 179 -3.19 13.46 -0.59
C PHE A 179 -2.67 14.91 -0.43
N ALA A 180 -3.28 15.85 -1.16
CA ALA A 180 -2.81 17.22 -1.32
C ALA A 180 -3.06 18.18 -0.13
N HIS A 181 -3.19 17.68 1.10
CA HIS A 181 -3.60 18.44 2.28
C HIS A 181 -2.49 18.63 3.34
N ASP A 182 -2.61 19.72 4.10
CA ASP A 182 -1.80 20.05 5.28
C ASP A 182 -2.11 19.09 6.44
N GLY A 183 -1.60 17.87 6.35
CA GLY A 183 -1.88 16.78 7.29
C GLY A 183 -2.16 15.50 6.52
N VAL A 184 -1.12 14.71 6.29
CA VAL A 184 -1.26 13.48 5.49
C VAL A 184 -2.02 12.42 6.30
N PRO A 185 -3.14 11.87 5.80
CA PRO A 185 -3.94 10.89 6.53
C PRO A 185 -3.11 9.63 6.79
N TYR A 186 -3.10 9.19 8.06
CA TYR A 186 -2.34 8.02 8.49
C TYR A 186 -3.15 6.75 8.24
N PHE A 187 -2.63 5.83 7.42
CA PHE A 187 -3.26 4.54 7.18
C PHE A 187 -2.59 3.48 8.04
N ASP A 188 -3.27 3.09 9.12
CA ASP A 188 -2.77 2.04 10.02
C ASP A 188 -2.71 0.67 9.34
N SER A 189 -3.71 0.36 8.51
CA SER A 189 -3.99 -1.00 8.02
C SER A 189 -3.81 -1.20 6.52
N LEU A 190 -3.55 -0.15 5.72
CA LEU A 190 -3.56 -0.25 4.25
C LEU A 190 -2.38 -1.08 3.73
N GLU A 191 -2.67 -2.23 3.13
CA GLU A 191 -1.70 -3.19 2.59
C GLU A 191 -1.58 -3.08 1.06
N VAL A 192 -2.70 -2.85 0.37
CA VAL A 192 -2.75 -2.77 -1.10
C VAL A 192 -3.40 -1.47 -1.53
N PHE A 193 -2.66 -0.65 -2.28
CA PHE A 193 -3.16 0.55 -2.92
C PHE A 193 -2.88 0.53 -4.43
N ASP A 194 -3.95 0.50 -5.23
CA ASP A 194 -3.88 0.54 -6.69
C ASP A 194 -4.70 1.71 -7.23
N ALA A 195 -4.02 2.72 -7.78
CA ALA A 195 -4.62 3.87 -8.45
C ALA A 195 -4.14 3.98 -9.92
N SER A 196 -3.74 2.86 -10.51
CA SER A 196 -3.22 2.79 -11.88
C SER A 196 -4.25 3.23 -12.93
N ASN A 197 -3.79 3.69 -14.09
CA ASN A 197 -4.62 4.06 -15.24
C ASN A 197 -5.66 5.14 -14.88
N ASN A 198 -5.17 6.25 -14.34
CA ASN A 198 -5.92 7.46 -14.01
C ASN A 198 -5.22 8.68 -14.63
N GLN A 199 -5.60 9.90 -14.23
CA GLN A 199 -5.02 11.17 -14.67
C GLN A 199 -4.32 11.91 -13.53
N LEU A 200 -3.88 11.20 -12.48
CA LEU A 200 -3.25 11.76 -11.28
C LEU A 200 -1.90 12.42 -11.62
N ASP A 201 -1.60 13.55 -10.98
CA ASP A 201 -0.42 14.38 -11.25
C ASP A 201 0.40 14.69 -9.97
N GLY A 202 1.28 15.69 -10.05
CA GLY A 202 2.16 16.09 -8.96
C GLY A 202 3.35 15.15 -8.75
N ASN A 203 3.90 15.17 -7.53
CA ASN A 203 4.99 14.29 -7.11
C ASN A 203 4.43 13.06 -6.39
N ILE A 204 5.17 11.95 -6.43
CA ILE A 204 4.85 10.79 -5.59
C ILE A 204 5.17 11.14 -4.13
N PRO A 205 4.22 10.99 -3.17
CA PRO A 205 4.51 11.20 -1.76
C PRO A 205 5.43 10.09 -1.22
N PRO A 206 6.18 10.29 -0.12
CA PRO A 206 7.13 9.30 0.39
C PRO A 206 6.47 8.13 1.15
N PHE A 207 5.13 8.08 1.24
CA PHE A 207 4.32 7.06 1.92
C PHE A 207 4.67 6.73 3.39
N GLN A 208 5.49 7.52 4.07
CA GLN A 208 5.88 7.36 5.49
C GLN A 208 4.72 7.31 6.51
N PHE A 209 3.49 7.58 6.05
CA PHE A 209 2.23 7.56 6.78
C PHE A 209 1.44 6.24 6.65
N VAL A 210 1.97 5.23 5.95
CA VAL A 210 1.38 3.89 5.85
C VAL A 210 2.44 2.87 6.29
N VAL A 211 2.21 2.15 7.40
CA VAL A 211 3.22 1.18 7.90
C VAL A 211 3.07 -0.21 7.28
N SER A 212 1.86 -0.57 6.87
CA SER A 212 1.48 -1.92 6.47
C SER A 212 1.52 -2.15 4.95
N LEU A 213 1.89 -1.14 4.14
CA LEU A 213 1.78 -1.20 2.68
C LEU A 213 2.73 -2.25 2.09
N GLN A 214 2.15 -3.24 1.42
CA GLN A 214 2.83 -4.32 0.72
C GLN A 214 2.81 -4.15 -0.81
N ILE A 215 1.79 -3.50 -1.36
CA ILE A 215 1.62 -3.33 -2.80
C ILE A 215 1.21 -1.88 -3.11
N LEU A 216 2.02 -1.21 -3.92
CA LEU A 216 1.73 0.13 -4.44
C LEU A 216 1.77 0.12 -5.98
N ARG A 217 0.64 0.43 -6.62
CA ARG A 217 0.56 0.57 -8.07
C ARG A 217 -0.06 1.91 -8.47
N LEU A 218 0.74 2.73 -9.17
CA LEU A 218 0.38 4.05 -9.69
C LEU A 218 0.65 4.15 -11.20
N ARG A 219 0.69 3.00 -11.88
CA ARG A 219 1.03 2.85 -13.30
C ARG A 219 0.13 3.71 -14.19
N SER A 220 0.64 4.25 -15.30
CA SER A 220 -0.15 4.97 -16.30
C SER A 220 -0.92 6.15 -15.72
N ASN A 221 -0.18 7.10 -15.14
CA ASN A 221 -0.67 8.37 -14.63
C ASN A 221 0.21 9.52 -15.19
N GLN A 222 0.04 10.75 -14.70
CA GLN A 222 0.79 11.93 -15.10
C GLN A 222 1.89 12.32 -14.09
N MET A 223 2.20 11.44 -13.12
CA MET A 223 3.06 11.75 -11.98
C MET A 223 4.49 12.10 -12.40
N SER A 224 5.09 13.04 -11.68
CA SER A 224 6.34 13.72 -12.05
C SER A 224 7.29 13.89 -10.86
N GLY A 225 8.33 14.71 -11.02
CA GLY A 225 9.37 14.90 -10.01
C GLY A 225 10.34 13.73 -9.93
N SER A 226 11.04 13.60 -8.80
CA SER A 226 11.97 12.51 -8.51
C SER A 226 11.29 11.41 -7.69
N LEU A 227 11.72 10.16 -7.89
CA LEU A 227 11.29 9.03 -7.06
C LEU A 227 11.72 9.24 -5.59
N PRO A 228 10.81 9.15 -4.59
CA PRO A 228 11.17 9.24 -3.18
C PRO A 228 12.08 8.08 -2.76
N GLU A 229 13.27 8.37 -2.23
CA GLU A 229 14.23 7.34 -1.78
C GLU A 229 13.66 6.46 -0.65
N ALA A 230 12.77 7.03 0.16
CA ALA A 230 12.03 6.33 1.21
C ALA A 230 11.17 5.14 0.72
N LEU A 231 10.90 5.00 -0.59
CA LEU A 231 10.20 3.83 -1.16
C LEU A 231 11.14 2.67 -1.54
N LEU A 232 12.46 2.89 -1.52
CA LEU A 232 13.48 1.94 -1.98
C LEU A 232 14.46 1.50 -0.88
N GLU A 233 14.39 2.12 0.30
CA GLU A 233 15.29 1.87 1.42
C GLU A 233 14.85 0.72 2.34
N ASP A 234 15.80 0.04 3.00
CA ASP A 234 15.54 -0.98 4.02
C ASP A 234 14.72 -0.51 5.23
N LYS A 235 14.69 0.80 5.49
CA LYS A 235 13.86 1.40 6.55
C LYS A 235 12.43 1.68 6.08
N SER A 236 12.13 1.39 4.81
CA SER A 236 10.78 1.44 4.28
C SER A 236 9.95 0.27 4.79
N MET A 237 8.67 0.56 4.96
CA MET A 237 7.45 -0.24 4.73
C MET A 237 7.65 -1.69 4.21
N LEU A 238 6.69 -2.57 4.52
CA LEU A 238 6.64 -3.98 4.08
C LEU A 238 6.43 -4.18 2.55
N LEU A 239 6.82 -3.20 1.72
CA LEU A 239 6.54 -3.11 0.30
C LEU A 239 7.22 -4.26 -0.46
N THR A 240 6.40 -5.12 -1.06
CA THR A 240 6.81 -6.26 -1.89
C THR A 240 6.69 -5.99 -3.39
N GLU A 241 5.75 -5.12 -3.79
CA GLU A 241 5.54 -4.70 -5.18
C GLU A 241 5.39 -3.17 -5.31
N LEU A 242 6.15 -2.59 -6.23
CA LEU A 242 6.07 -1.20 -6.64
C LEU A 242 5.97 -1.09 -8.18
N ASP A 243 4.82 -0.67 -8.70
CA ASP A 243 4.64 -0.33 -10.12
C ASP A 243 4.32 1.16 -10.29
N LEU A 244 5.29 1.91 -10.84
CA LEU A 244 5.20 3.33 -11.17
C LEU A 244 5.41 3.56 -12.68
N SER A 245 5.24 2.51 -13.50
CA SER A 245 5.49 2.58 -14.93
C SER A 245 4.52 3.49 -15.68
N LEU A 246 4.90 3.95 -16.88
CA LEU A 246 4.08 4.84 -17.72
C LEU A 246 3.72 6.15 -16.97
N ASN A 247 4.73 6.84 -16.45
CA ASN A 247 4.60 8.13 -15.78
C ASN A 247 5.63 9.13 -16.35
N GLN A 248 5.81 10.28 -15.70
CA GLN A 248 6.74 11.33 -16.08
C GLN A 248 7.90 11.51 -15.10
N LEU A 249 8.22 10.47 -14.32
CA LEU A 249 9.26 10.52 -13.26
C LEU A 249 10.64 10.79 -13.84
N THR A 250 11.44 11.56 -13.11
CA THR A 250 12.76 12.06 -13.52
C THR A 250 13.83 11.81 -12.46
N GLY A 251 15.09 12.07 -12.81
CA GLY A 251 16.22 11.92 -11.90
C GLY A 251 16.72 10.47 -11.79
N PRO A 252 17.71 10.23 -10.91
CA PRO A 252 18.39 8.95 -10.81
C PRO A 252 17.75 7.99 -9.79
N VAL A 253 17.80 6.69 -10.12
CA VAL A 253 17.55 5.61 -9.17
C VAL A 253 18.91 5.22 -8.57
N ARG A 254 19.28 5.79 -7.42
CA ARG A 254 20.65 5.70 -6.87
C ARG A 254 21.02 4.28 -6.42
N SER A 255 20.22 3.74 -5.50
CA SER A 255 20.34 2.39 -4.94
C SER A 255 18.94 1.94 -4.52
N ILE A 256 18.69 0.65 -4.60
CA ILE A 256 17.58 0.01 -3.89
C ILE A 256 18.23 -0.87 -2.83
N THR A 257 17.89 -0.64 -1.56
CA THR A 257 18.42 -1.44 -0.44
C THR A 257 17.36 -2.36 0.16
N SER A 258 16.06 -2.03 0.03
CA SER A 258 14.93 -2.80 0.55
C SER A 258 15.09 -4.33 0.42
N ALA A 259 15.02 -4.99 1.57
CA ALA A 259 14.98 -6.44 1.72
C ALA A 259 13.59 -7.07 1.55
N THR A 260 12.53 -6.25 1.46
CA THR A 260 11.14 -6.69 1.26
C THR A 260 10.69 -6.62 -0.20
N LEU A 261 11.23 -5.68 -0.99
CA LEU A 261 10.79 -5.42 -2.35
C LEU A 261 11.21 -6.54 -3.32
N LYS A 262 10.22 -7.24 -3.88
CA LYS A 262 10.38 -8.38 -4.81
C LYS A 262 10.20 -7.96 -6.27
N LYS A 263 9.29 -7.01 -6.53
CA LYS A 263 8.93 -6.54 -7.87
C LYS A 263 8.98 -5.02 -7.95
N LEU A 264 9.84 -4.51 -8.82
CA LEU A 264 9.98 -3.09 -9.13
C LEU A 264 9.78 -2.84 -10.63
N ASN A 265 8.79 -2.02 -10.98
CA ASN A 265 8.53 -1.59 -12.34
C ASN A 265 8.51 -0.06 -12.41
N LEU A 266 9.58 0.52 -12.96
CA LEU A 266 9.73 1.96 -13.23
C LEU A 266 9.77 2.25 -14.74
N SER A 267 9.34 1.30 -15.57
CA SER A 267 9.46 1.38 -17.02
C SER A 267 8.64 2.51 -17.64
N SER A 268 9.03 3.00 -18.82
CA SER A 268 8.31 4.04 -19.56
C SER A 268 8.16 5.33 -18.74
N ASN A 269 9.29 5.87 -18.28
CA ASN A 269 9.41 7.12 -17.52
C ASN A 269 10.51 8.00 -18.17
N LYS A 270 10.90 9.08 -17.47
CA LYS A 270 11.96 10.03 -17.90
C LYS A 270 13.18 9.94 -16.96
N LEU A 271 13.44 8.77 -16.36
CA LEU A 271 14.53 8.57 -15.40
C LEU A 271 15.91 8.70 -16.08
N THR A 272 16.86 9.31 -15.39
CA THR A 272 18.19 9.68 -15.91
C THR A 272 19.32 9.17 -15.03
N GLY A 273 20.57 9.40 -15.44
CA GLY A 273 21.75 8.98 -14.68
C GLY A 273 22.08 7.49 -14.87
N PHE A 274 22.78 6.91 -13.89
CA PHE A 274 23.28 5.55 -13.96
C PHE A 274 22.26 4.51 -13.48
N LEU A 275 22.50 3.23 -13.83
CA LEU A 275 21.87 2.09 -13.16
C LEU A 275 22.12 2.12 -11.64
N PRO A 276 21.15 1.68 -10.81
CA PRO A 276 21.30 1.64 -9.36
C PRO A 276 22.50 0.80 -8.93
N ALA A 277 23.17 1.22 -7.86
CA ALA A 277 24.37 0.53 -7.37
C ALA A 277 24.06 -0.84 -6.77
N THR A 278 22.87 -1.03 -6.19
CA THR A 278 22.33 -2.28 -5.63
C THR A 278 20.84 -2.39 -5.94
N VAL A 279 20.30 -3.62 -5.93
CA VAL A 279 18.86 -3.90 -6.13
C VAL A 279 18.20 -4.65 -4.96
N GLY A 280 18.85 -4.66 -3.79
CA GLY A 280 18.35 -5.36 -2.60
C GLY A 280 18.03 -6.83 -2.88
N HIS A 281 16.78 -7.21 -2.58
CA HIS A 281 16.25 -8.56 -2.82
C HIS A 281 15.26 -8.63 -4.01
N CYS A 282 15.25 -7.63 -4.90
CA CYS A 282 14.34 -7.60 -6.05
C CYS A 282 14.58 -8.75 -7.03
N ALA A 283 13.55 -9.58 -7.24
CA ALA A 283 13.54 -10.65 -8.24
C ALA A 283 13.13 -10.14 -9.62
N ILE A 284 12.21 -9.16 -9.70
CA ILE A 284 11.71 -8.58 -10.95
C ILE A 284 12.04 -7.10 -10.99
N ILE A 285 12.84 -6.68 -11.98
CA ILE A 285 13.34 -5.30 -12.14
C ILE A 285 13.08 -4.86 -13.58
N ASP A 286 12.18 -3.90 -13.77
CA ASP A 286 11.93 -3.25 -15.07
C ASP A 286 12.21 -1.75 -15.02
N LEU A 287 13.30 -1.35 -15.67
CA LEU A 287 13.73 0.03 -15.88
C LEU A 287 13.71 0.39 -17.38
N SER A 288 13.04 -0.42 -18.21
CA SER A 288 13.01 -0.23 -19.66
C SER A 288 12.31 1.07 -20.09
N ASN A 289 12.61 1.57 -21.28
CA ASN A 289 12.00 2.79 -21.84
C ASN A 289 12.22 4.01 -20.91
N ASN A 290 13.49 4.33 -20.63
CA ASN A 290 13.93 5.47 -19.83
C ASN A 290 15.14 6.15 -20.51
N MET A 291 15.75 7.13 -19.84
CA MET A 291 16.97 7.82 -20.27
C MET A 291 18.20 7.44 -19.42
N LEU A 292 18.24 6.20 -18.90
CA LEU A 292 19.36 5.70 -18.11
C LEU A 292 20.59 5.50 -19.01
N SER A 293 21.77 5.77 -18.47
CA SER A 293 23.03 5.85 -19.24
C SER A 293 24.24 5.36 -18.44
N GLY A 294 25.40 5.36 -19.09
CA GLY A 294 26.64 4.85 -18.52
C GLY A 294 26.73 3.32 -18.56
N ASP A 295 27.67 2.78 -17.80
CA ASP A 295 28.15 1.41 -18.01
C ASP A 295 27.22 0.33 -17.41
N ILE A 296 26.87 -0.66 -18.23
CA ILE A 296 26.07 -1.83 -17.86
C ILE A 296 26.73 -2.69 -16.78
N SER A 297 28.05 -2.67 -16.64
CA SER A 297 28.80 -3.45 -15.64
C SER A 297 28.37 -3.20 -14.20
N ARG A 298 27.66 -2.10 -13.91
CA ARG A 298 26.99 -1.87 -12.61
C ARG A 298 26.06 -3.01 -12.17
N ILE A 299 25.50 -3.78 -13.10
CA ILE A 299 24.71 -4.97 -12.76
C ILE A 299 25.52 -6.06 -12.04
N GLN A 300 26.87 -5.98 -12.01
CA GLN A 300 27.76 -6.88 -11.25
C GLN A 300 27.65 -6.69 -9.72
N ASN A 301 26.82 -5.76 -9.23
CA ASN A 301 26.59 -5.50 -7.82
C ASN A 301 25.14 -5.86 -7.39
N TRP A 302 24.36 -6.52 -8.24
CA TRP A 302 22.93 -6.72 -8.05
C TRP A 302 22.57 -8.00 -7.28
N GLY A 303 23.56 -8.73 -6.77
CA GLY A 303 23.34 -9.94 -5.97
C GLY A 303 22.77 -11.11 -6.80
N ASN A 304 22.34 -12.18 -6.14
CA ASN A 304 21.90 -13.43 -6.79
C ASN A 304 20.39 -13.67 -6.74
N TYR A 305 19.61 -12.61 -6.51
CA TYR A 305 18.15 -12.67 -6.37
C TYR A 305 17.39 -12.36 -7.66
N ALA A 306 18.01 -11.64 -8.60
CA ALA A 306 17.35 -11.19 -9.82
C ALA A 306 16.99 -12.37 -10.75
N GLU A 307 15.70 -12.50 -11.05
CA GLU A 307 15.11 -13.50 -11.95
C GLU A 307 14.74 -12.87 -13.30
N HIS A 308 14.23 -11.63 -13.29
CA HIS A 308 13.81 -10.90 -14.48
C HIS A 308 14.44 -9.49 -14.52
N ILE A 309 15.34 -9.26 -15.48
CA ILE A 309 15.99 -7.96 -15.71
C ILE A 309 15.55 -7.39 -17.06
N GLN A 310 14.91 -6.22 -17.03
CA GLN A 310 14.41 -5.50 -18.20
C GLN A 310 14.98 -4.07 -18.23
N LEU A 311 15.95 -3.85 -19.12
CA LEU A 311 16.68 -2.58 -19.29
C LEU A 311 16.59 -2.04 -20.74
N SER A 312 15.73 -2.66 -21.56
CA SER A 312 15.58 -2.30 -22.97
C SER A 312 15.19 -0.84 -23.19
N ASN A 313 15.58 -0.26 -24.33
CA ASN A 313 15.27 1.11 -24.73
C ASN A 313 15.76 2.15 -23.70
N ASN A 314 17.08 2.23 -23.56
CA ASN A 314 17.82 3.17 -22.72
C ASN A 314 19.09 3.64 -23.48
N SER A 315 19.96 4.41 -22.83
CA SER A 315 21.25 4.88 -23.36
C SER A 315 22.46 4.21 -22.70
N LEU A 316 22.32 2.93 -22.30
CA LEU A 316 23.37 2.18 -21.61
C LEU A 316 24.54 1.84 -22.56
N THR A 317 25.74 1.80 -22.01
CA THR A 317 27.02 1.56 -22.70
C THR A 317 27.85 0.51 -21.95
N GLY A 318 29.10 0.30 -22.38
CA GLY A 318 29.98 -0.71 -21.80
C GLY A 318 29.70 -2.12 -22.32
N SER A 319 30.32 -3.11 -21.68
CA SER A 319 30.22 -4.53 -22.01
C SER A 319 29.58 -5.31 -20.86
N LEU A 320 28.84 -6.38 -21.18
CA LEU A 320 28.25 -7.24 -20.17
C LEU A 320 29.35 -7.89 -19.28
N PRO A 321 29.18 -7.92 -17.94
CA PRO A 321 30.15 -8.49 -17.03
C PRO A 321 30.33 -10.00 -17.24
N ASN A 322 31.53 -10.52 -16.94
CA ASN A 322 31.87 -11.95 -17.07
C ASN A 322 31.84 -12.71 -15.72
N GLN A 323 31.28 -12.08 -14.69
CA GLN A 323 31.18 -12.62 -13.32
C GLN A 323 29.92 -13.46 -13.13
N THR A 324 30.04 -14.61 -12.44
CA THR A 324 29.06 -15.71 -12.47
C THR A 324 28.01 -15.71 -11.36
N SER A 325 28.31 -15.14 -10.19
CA SER A 325 27.55 -15.38 -8.96
C SER A 325 26.13 -14.79 -8.93
N GLN A 326 25.83 -13.85 -9.83
CA GLN A 326 24.64 -12.99 -9.72
C GLN A 326 23.45 -13.44 -10.57
N PHE A 327 23.68 -14.26 -11.58
CA PHE A 327 22.64 -14.64 -12.54
C PHE A 327 22.16 -16.10 -12.40
N LEU A 328 22.49 -16.76 -11.28
CA LEU A 328 22.13 -18.15 -11.01
C LEU A 328 20.60 -18.40 -11.01
N ARG A 329 19.81 -17.37 -10.70
CA ARG A 329 18.33 -17.40 -10.76
C ARG A 329 17.74 -16.76 -12.03
N LEU A 330 18.56 -16.18 -12.91
CA LEU A 330 18.06 -15.35 -13.99
C LEU A 330 17.31 -16.18 -15.05
N THR A 331 16.02 -15.89 -15.22
CA THR A 331 15.13 -16.52 -16.20
C THR A 331 14.86 -15.63 -17.41
N SER A 332 15.01 -14.31 -17.28
CA SER A 332 14.78 -13.35 -18.37
C SER A 332 15.75 -12.17 -18.32
N LEU A 333 16.47 -11.95 -19.43
CA LEU A 333 17.35 -10.79 -19.64
C LEU A 333 16.99 -10.06 -20.93
N LYS A 334 16.49 -8.81 -20.83
CA LYS A 334 16.17 -7.98 -22.01
C LYS A 334 16.82 -6.60 -21.90
N ILE A 335 17.86 -6.36 -22.70
CA ILE A 335 18.65 -5.11 -22.75
C ILE A 335 18.72 -4.56 -24.19
N SER A 336 17.71 -4.89 -25.01
CA SER A 336 17.64 -4.45 -26.40
C SER A 336 17.52 -2.92 -26.55
N LYS A 337 17.91 -2.35 -27.70
CA LYS A 337 17.88 -0.90 -27.96
C LYS A 337 18.69 -0.11 -26.92
N ASN A 338 19.99 -0.35 -26.91
CA ASN A 338 20.98 0.37 -26.10
C ASN A 338 22.25 0.63 -26.96
N SER A 339 23.35 1.06 -26.35
CA SER A 339 24.67 1.22 -26.99
C SER A 339 25.73 0.28 -26.40
N LEU A 340 25.32 -0.92 -25.96
CA LEU A 340 26.24 -1.94 -25.43
C LEU A 340 27.24 -2.37 -26.49
N ASN A 341 28.48 -2.60 -26.10
CA ASN A 341 29.58 -3.02 -26.96
C ASN A 341 30.38 -4.17 -26.32
N GLY A 342 31.50 -4.53 -26.93
CA GLY A 342 32.28 -5.70 -26.51
C GLY A 342 31.66 -7.00 -27.01
N GLU A 343 32.07 -8.11 -26.40
CA GLU A 343 31.68 -9.46 -26.82
C GLU A 343 30.63 -10.04 -25.87
N LEU A 344 29.90 -11.06 -26.32
CA LEU A 344 29.00 -11.82 -25.45
C LEU A 344 29.86 -12.58 -24.43
N PRO A 345 29.75 -12.30 -23.11
CA PRO A 345 30.69 -12.82 -22.14
C PRO A 345 30.49 -14.33 -21.97
N THR A 346 31.59 -15.06 -21.80
CA THR A 346 31.61 -16.53 -21.71
C THR A 346 30.77 -17.06 -20.55
N VAL A 347 30.50 -16.27 -19.52
CA VAL A 347 29.57 -16.63 -18.43
C VAL A 347 28.15 -16.93 -18.91
N LEU A 348 27.70 -16.40 -20.06
CA LEU A 348 26.41 -16.77 -20.67
C LEU A 348 26.34 -18.28 -20.98
N VAL A 349 27.50 -18.92 -21.15
CA VAL A 349 27.68 -20.36 -21.34
C VAL A 349 27.67 -21.08 -20.00
N GLY A 350 26.85 -22.11 -19.84
CA GLY A 350 26.98 -23.08 -18.75
C GLY A 350 26.83 -22.56 -17.31
N GLN A 351 26.26 -21.37 -17.08
CA GLN A 351 25.90 -20.88 -15.73
C GLN A 351 24.45 -20.38 -15.63
N PHE A 352 23.90 -19.81 -16.71
CA PHE A 352 22.52 -19.31 -16.79
C PHE A 352 21.51 -20.44 -17.05
N HIS A 353 21.63 -21.60 -16.40
CA HIS A 353 20.82 -22.80 -16.73
C HIS A 353 19.30 -22.58 -16.70
N ASN A 354 18.82 -21.59 -15.95
CA ASN A 354 17.41 -21.25 -15.80
C ASN A 354 16.91 -20.20 -16.83
N LEU A 355 17.75 -19.71 -17.75
CA LEU A 355 17.40 -18.64 -18.68
C LEU A 355 16.46 -19.12 -19.78
N VAL A 356 15.27 -18.52 -19.81
CA VAL A 356 14.18 -18.80 -20.77
C VAL A 356 14.09 -17.71 -21.85
N PHE A 357 14.44 -16.47 -21.52
CA PHE A 357 14.36 -15.34 -22.44
C PHE A 357 15.64 -14.49 -22.47
N LEU A 358 16.22 -14.31 -23.66
CA LEU A 358 17.38 -13.46 -23.89
C LEU A 358 17.12 -12.50 -25.07
N ASN A 359 17.12 -11.19 -24.82
CA ASN A 359 17.03 -10.19 -25.88
C ASN A 359 18.09 -9.09 -25.73
N LEU A 360 19.05 -9.11 -26.66
CA LEU A 360 20.16 -8.16 -26.77
C LEU A 360 20.11 -7.38 -28.09
N SER A 361 18.99 -7.40 -28.81
CA SER A 361 18.87 -6.79 -30.14
C SER A 361 19.12 -5.28 -30.14
N ASN A 362 19.51 -4.70 -31.27
CA ASN A 362 19.71 -3.25 -31.41
C ASN A 362 20.76 -2.71 -30.42
N ASN A 363 21.98 -3.23 -30.53
CA ASN A 363 23.17 -2.83 -29.76
C ASN A 363 24.39 -2.80 -30.69
N LYS A 364 25.61 -2.74 -30.14
CA LYS A 364 26.90 -2.71 -30.86
C LYS A 364 27.80 -3.88 -30.46
N LEU A 365 27.20 -5.01 -30.06
CA LEU A 365 27.92 -6.22 -29.64
C LEU A 365 28.65 -6.86 -30.84
N LYS A 366 29.83 -7.42 -30.59
CA LYS A 366 30.71 -8.05 -31.60
C LYS A 366 31.16 -9.44 -31.14
N GLY A 367 31.98 -10.10 -31.96
CA GLY A 367 32.49 -11.45 -31.67
C GLY A 367 31.47 -12.53 -32.01
N THR A 368 31.67 -13.74 -31.48
CA THR A 368 30.85 -14.92 -31.76
C THR A 368 29.67 -15.06 -30.81
N ILE A 369 28.63 -15.77 -31.25
CA ILE A 369 27.58 -16.27 -30.36
C ILE A 369 28.14 -17.52 -29.64
N PRO A 370 28.19 -17.55 -28.29
CA PRO A 370 28.75 -18.69 -27.57
C PRO A 370 27.94 -19.98 -27.74
N GLY A 371 28.62 -21.14 -27.77
CA GLY A 371 28.05 -22.44 -28.11
C GLY A 371 26.98 -22.95 -27.14
N ASP A 372 27.31 -23.02 -25.85
CA ASP A 372 26.48 -23.71 -24.84
C ASP A 372 25.59 -22.73 -24.05
N LEU A 373 24.83 -21.90 -24.78
CA LEU A 373 23.64 -21.25 -24.22
C LEU A 373 22.60 -22.32 -23.81
N PRO A 374 21.69 -22.04 -22.85
CA PRO A 374 20.74 -23.05 -22.38
C PRO A 374 19.75 -23.49 -23.44
N ASP A 375 19.59 -24.81 -23.63
CA ASP A 375 18.61 -25.39 -24.57
C ASP A 375 17.15 -25.06 -24.21
N GLY A 376 16.89 -24.68 -22.95
CA GLY A 376 15.58 -24.26 -22.45
C GLY A 376 15.10 -22.88 -22.89
N LEU A 377 15.88 -22.14 -23.68
CA LEU A 377 15.49 -20.83 -24.22
C LEU A 377 14.20 -20.94 -25.06
N LYS A 378 13.17 -20.16 -24.70
CA LYS A 378 11.91 -20.01 -25.46
C LYS A 378 11.84 -18.72 -26.27
N GLY A 379 12.69 -17.74 -25.98
CA GLY A 379 12.80 -16.52 -26.78
C GLY A 379 14.21 -15.97 -26.80
N PHE A 380 14.76 -15.81 -28.00
CA PHE A 380 16.11 -15.32 -28.24
C PHE A 380 16.07 -14.23 -29.33
N ASN A 381 16.83 -13.14 -29.14
CA ASN A 381 17.06 -12.15 -30.20
C ASN A 381 18.38 -11.38 -29.98
N VAL A 382 19.23 -11.39 -31.01
CA VAL A 382 20.51 -10.66 -31.10
C VAL A 382 20.65 -9.85 -32.40
N SER A 383 19.57 -9.72 -33.18
CA SER A 383 19.52 -8.91 -34.41
C SER A 383 19.94 -7.45 -34.16
N TYR A 384 20.35 -6.74 -35.21
CA TYR A 384 20.87 -5.38 -35.13
C TYR A 384 22.04 -5.24 -34.13
N ASN A 385 23.07 -6.09 -34.27
CA ASN A 385 24.37 -5.98 -33.60
C ASN A 385 25.50 -5.98 -34.67
N ASN A 386 26.71 -6.42 -34.33
CA ASN A 386 27.84 -6.65 -35.23
C ASN A 386 28.53 -8.01 -34.95
N LEU A 387 27.73 -9.04 -34.68
CA LEU A 387 28.16 -10.41 -34.38
C LEU A 387 28.63 -11.15 -35.65
N SER A 388 29.49 -12.15 -35.46
CA SER A 388 30.14 -12.90 -36.53
C SER A 388 30.35 -14.38 -36.17
N GLY A 389 30.76 -15.19 -37.15
CA GLY A 389 31.08 -16.61 -36.94
C GLY A 389 29.86 -17.53 -36.99
N VAL A 390 30.03 -18.79 -36.60
CA VAL A 390 29.00 -19.83 -36.74
C VAL A 390 27.88 -19.65 -35.71
N VAL A 391 26.62 -19.77 -36.15
CA VAL A 391 25.46 -19.82 -35.25
C VAL A 391 25.38 -21.21 -34.58
N PRO A 392 25.42 -21.31 -33.24
CA PRO A 392 25.30 -22.57 -32.49
C PRO A 392 24.07 -23.40 -32.88
N ASP A 393 24.22 -24.73 -32.88
CA ASP A 393 23.19 -25.66 -33.36
C ASP A 393 21.85 -25.51 -32.59
N ASN A 394 21.91 -25.41 -31.26
CA ASN A 394 20.73 -25.29 -30.38
C ASN A 394 19.96 -23.97 -30.56
N LEU A 395 20.59 -22.92 -31.10
CA LEU A 395 19.93 -21.65 -31.39
C LEU A 395 19.27 -21.63 -32.78
N ARG A 396 19.55 -22.59 -33.67
CA ARG A 396 18.96 -22.63 -35.03
C ARG A 396 17.45 -22.90 -35.05
N GLN A 397 16.85 -23.22 -33.90
CA GLN A 397 15.39 -23.30 -33.73
C GLN A 397 14.70 -21.91 -33.79
N PHE A 398 15.45 -20.82 -33.56
CA PHE A 398 14.91 -19.46 -33.64
C PHE A 398 14.85 -18.95 -35.08
N PRO A 399 13.85 -18.10 -35.42
CA PRO A 399 13.71 -17.56 -36.78
C PRO A 399 14.89 -16.67 -37.17
N ASP A 400 15.17 -16.55 -38.47
CA ASP A 400 16.26 -15.70 -39.00
C ASP A 400 16.20 -14.24 -38.49
N SER A 401 14.99 -13.71 -38.24
CA SER A 401 14.76 -12.39 -37.64
C SER A 401 15.25 -12.22 -36.19
N ALA A 402 15.64 -13.31 -35.52
CA ALA A 402 16.35 -13.26 -34.23
C ALA A 402 17.85 -12.96 -34.40
N PHE A 403 18.41 -13.17 -35.58
CA PHE A 403 19.84 -13.01 -35.89
C PHE A 403 20.09 -11.85 -36.86
N HIS A 404 19.16 -11.61 -37.77
CA HIS A 404 19.25 -10.62 -38.84
C HIS A 404 18.10 -9.60 -38.78
N PRO A 405 18.27 -8.39 -39.34
CA PRO A 405 19.47 -7.87 -40.02
C PRO A 405 20.56 -7.43 -39.03
N GLY A 406 21.63 -6.81 -39.53
CA GLY A 406 22.68 -6.16 -38.72
C GLY A 406 23.93 -6.99 -38.48
N ASN A 407 23.83 -8.32 -38.40
CA ASN A 407 24.97 -9.22 -38.16
C ASN A 407 25.43 -9.95 -39.46
N PRO A 408 25.98 -9.25 -40.48
CA PRO A 408 26.21 -9.81 -41.82
C PRO A 408 27.27 -10.92 -41.88
N PHE A 409 28.01 -11.16 -40.80
CA PHE A 409 29.08 -12.14 -40.71
C PHE A 409 28.69 -13.41 -39.92
N LEU A 410 27.40 -13.58 -39.58
CA LEU A 410 26.90 -14.82 -39.00
C LEU A 410 26.75 -15.92 -40.07
N ILE A 411 27.19 -17.13 -39.72
CA ILE A 411 27.24 -18.28 -40.63
C ILE A 411 26.29 -19.36 -40.11
N PHE A 412 25.24 -19.63 -40.89
CA PHE A 412 24.38 -20.79 -40.68
C PHE A 412 24.96 -21.99 -41.42
N LEU A 413 25.61 -22.89 -40.68
CA LEU A 413 25.97 -24.20 -41.24
C LEU A 413 24.69 -24.96 -41.56
N LYS A 414 24.55 -25.39 -42.81
CA LYS A 414 23.53 -26.37 -43.19
C LYS A 414 23.88 -27.69 -42.50
N SER A 415 22.91 -28.30 -41.82
CA SER A 415 23.08 -29.66 -41.28
C SER A 415 23.53 -30.61 -42.41
N PRO A 416 24.51 -31.49 -42.17
CA PRO A 416 24.93 -32.46 -43.17
C PRO A 416 23.77 -33.43 -43.43
N LEU A 417 23.21 -33.40 -44.66
CA LEU A 417 22.29 -34.45 -45.09
C LEU A 417 23.06 -35.76 -45.28
N SER A 418 22.43 -36.85 -44.88
CA SER A 418 22.75 -38.21 -45.32
C SER A 418 22.73 -38.31 -46.86
N PRO A 419 23.46 -39.26 -47.46
CA PRO A 419 24.00 -39.10 -48.81
C PRO A 419 22.95 -39.21 -49.92
N GLU A 420 22.94 -38.25 -50.84
CA GLU A 420 22.28 -38.39 -52.13
C GLU A 420 23.17 -39.17 -53.11
N GLY A 421 22.60 -40.21 -53.73
CA GLY A 421 23.13 -40.78 -54.96
C GLY A 421 22.86 -39.87 -56.16
N PRO A 422 23.58 -40.05 -57.29
CA PRO A 422 23.52 -39.10 -58.38
C PRO A 422 22.28 -39.30 -59.26
N THR A 423 21.54 -38.22 -59.54
CA THR A 423 20.84 -38.10 -60.83
C THR A 423 20.72 -36.64 -61.26
N GLU A 424 21.05 -36.40 -62.53
CA GLU A 424 21.12 -35.07 -63.14
C GLU A 424 19.73 -34.51 -63.51
N LEU A 425 19.66 -33.17 -63.60
CA LEU A 425 18.78 -32.41 -64.48
C LEU A 425 17.26 -32.70 -64.48
N THR A 426 16.50 -31.89 -63.74
CA THR A 426 15.40 -31.10 -64.35
C THR A 426 14.91 -29.92 -63.48
N LEU A 427 15.36 -28.72 -63.84
CA LEU A 427 14.59 -27.46 -63.93
C LEU A 427 13.29 -27.31 -63.10
N ARG A 428 13.33 -26.54 -62.00
CA ARG A 428 12.33 -25.46 -61.75
C ARG A 428 12.72 -24.43 -60.68
N LYS A 429 12.85 -23.18 -61.12
CA LYS A 429 13.10 -21.99 -60.30
C LYS A 429 11.79 -21.45 -59.73
N HIS A 430 11.36 -21.89 -58.54
CA HIS A 430 10.10 -21.42 -57.96
C HIS A 430 10.28 -20.20 -57.02
N ARG A 431 10.52 -19.02 -57.60
CA ARG A 431 10.16 -17.76 -56.90
C ARG A 431 8.65 -17.78 -56.69
N SER A 432 8.19 -17.67 -55.44
CA SER A 432 6.76 -17.52 -55.10
C SER A 432 6.24 -16.13 -55.51
N HIS A 433 6.01 -15.95 -56.81
CA HIS A 433 5.40 -14.75 -57.33
C HIS A 433 3.90 -14.74 -56.97
N MET A 434 3.53 -14.05 -55.88
CA MET A 434 2.13 -13.82 -55.53
C MET A 434 1.38 -13.26 -56.75
N LYS A 435 0.23 -13.85 -57.09
CA LYS A 435 -0.61 -13.42 -58.22
C LYS A 435 -0.91 -11.91 -58.08
N PRO A 436 -0.90 -11.12 -59.18
CA PRO A 436 -1.12 -9.68 -59.11
C PRO A 436 -2.41 -9.30 -58.36
N SER A 437 -3.49 -10.07 -58.55
CA SER A 437 -4.75 -9.92 -57.83
C SER A 437 -4.62 -10.04 -56.30
N MET A 438 -3.72 -10.90 -55.79
CA MET A 438 -3.51 -11.07 -54.35
C MET A 438 -2.67 -9.94 -53.75
N LYS A 439 -1.71 -9.38 -54.51
CA LYS A 439 -0.99 -8.17 -54.09
C LYS A 439 -1.91 -6.94 -54.09
N VAL A 440 -2.75 -6.80 -55.11
CA VAL A 440 -3.78 -5.75 -55.16
C VAL A 440 -4.75 -5.90 -53.99
N PHE A 441 -5.23 -7.11 -53.70
CA PHE A 441 -6.11 -7.38 -52.56
C PHE A 441 -5.47 -7.03 -51.21
N LEU A 442 -4.19 -7.37 -50.99
CA LEU A 442 -3.50 -6.99 -49.75
C LEU A 442 -3.28 -5.48 -49.63
N ILE A 443 -2.98 -4.79 -50.73
CA ILE A 443 -2.84 -3.33 -50.74
C ILE A 443 -4.20 -2.65 -50.53
N THR A 444 -5.28 -3.10 -51.18
CA THR A 444 -6.63 -2.55 -50.95
C THR A 444 -7.17 -2.90 -49.57
N ALA A 445 -6.81 -4.04 -48.98
CA ALA A 445 -7.12 -4.36 -47.60
C ALA A 445 -6.36 -3.46 -46.62
N MET A 446 -5.05 -3.24 -46.80
CA MET A 446 -4.29 -2.32 -45.94
C MET A 446 -4.73 -0.86 -46.09
N VAL A 447 -5.00 -0.40 -47.31
CA VAL A 447 -5.56 0.93 -47.56
C VAL A 447 -6.98 1.04 -47.00
N GLY A 448 -7.81 0.00 -47.13
CA GLY A 448 -9.15 -0.07 -46.53
C GLY A 448 -9.12 -0.02 -45.01
N THR A 449 -8.23 -0.77 -44.36
CA THR A 449 -8.05 -0.70 -42.90
C THR A 449 -7.51 0.65 -42.47
N ALA A 450 -6.55 1.22 -43.20
CA ALA A 450 -6.01 2.56 -42.92
C ALA A 450 -7.05 3.67 -43.13
N THR A 451 -7.92 3.57 -44.14
CA THR A 451 -9.03 4.53 -44.34
C THR A 451 -10.14 4.34 -43.32
N VAL A 452 -10.47 3.11 -42.90
CA VAL A 452 -11.40 2.87 -41.78
C VAL A 452 -10.83 3.44 -40.47
N ILE A 453 -9.55 3.25 -40.19
CA ILE A 453 -8.87 3.87 -39.03
C ILE A 453 -8.88 5.40 -39.17
N ALA A 454 -8.56 5.96 -40.33
CA ALA A 454 -8.60 7.41 -40.56
C ALA A 454 -10.02 7.98 -40.43
N ILE A 455 -11.05 7.27 -40.89
CA ILE A 455 -12.46 7.64 -40.74
C ILE A 455 -12.90 7.53 -39.27
N LEU A 456 -12.44 6.53 -38.52
CA LEU A 456 -12.67 6.43 -37.08
C LEU A 456 -11.97 7.55 -36.31
N CYS A 457 -10.70 7.85 -36.63
CA CYS A 457 -9.98 8.99 -36.07
C CYS A 457 -10.64 10.32 -36.43
N MET A 458 -11.13 10.49 -37.66
CA MET A 458 -11.89 11.67 -38.08
C MET A 458 -13.27 11.72 -37.41
N ALA A 459 -13.95 10.60 -37.16
CA ALA A 459 -15.22 10.56 -36.44
C ALA A 459 -15.04 10.84 -34.93
N ILE A 460 -13.93 10.42 -34.33
CA ILE A 460 -13.53 10.75 -32.96
C ILE A 460 -13.12 12.24 -32.87
N TYR A 461 -12.34 12.72 -33.85
CA TYR A 461 -12.00 14.14 -33.98
C TYR A 461 -13.26 14.99 -34.15
N TYR A 462 -14.17 14.64 -35.06
CA TYR A 462 -15.42 15.35 -35.22
C TYR A 462 -16.34 15.19 -34.01
N ARG A 463 -16.38 14.06 -33.28
CA ARG A 463 -17.14 13.93 -32.02
C ARG A 463 -16.60 14.86 -30.93
N THR A 464 -15.29 14.85 -30.70
CA THR A 464 -14.64 15.72 -29.69
C THR A 464 -14.70 17.19 -30.09
N HIS A 465 -14.55 17.50 -31.38
CA HIS A 465 -14.74 18.84 -31.94
C HIS A 465 -16.22 19.30 -31.89
N TRP A 466 -17.20 18.41 -32.10
CA TRP A 466 -18.63 18.72 -31.92
C TRP A 466 -19.01 18.89 -30.45
N GLN A 467 -18.45 18.11 -29.53
CA GLN A 467 -18.66 18.34 -28.09
C GLN A 467 -18.11 19.70 -27.66
N ASN A 468 -16.98 20.13 -28.22
CA ASN A 468 -16.44 21.48 -28.00
C ASN A 468 -17.22 22.58 -28.74
N HIS A 469 -17.76 22.33 -29.94
CA HIS A 469 -18.61 23.30 -30.67
C HIS A 469 -20.05 23.37 -30.16
N GLY A 470 -20.60 22.31 -29.54
CA GLY A 470 -21.88 22.34 -28.84
C GLY A 470 -21.88 23.31 -27.65
N ARG A 471 -20.70 23.57 -27.05
CA ARG A 471 -20.48 24.65 -26.06
C ARG A 471 -20.12 26.02 -26.66
N ARG A 472 -20.00 26.15 -28.00
CA ARG A 472 -19.77 27.41 -28.72
C ARG A 472 -20.88 27.81 -29.69
N SER A 473 -21.86 26.94 -29.94
CA SER A 473 -23.06 27.22 -30.76
C SER A 473 -24.30 27.58 -29.93
N LEU A 474 -24.15 27.80 -28.63
CA LEU A 474 -25.17 28.34 -27.71
C LEU A 474 -24.68 29.65 -27.09
N LYS A 475 -24.34 30.62 -27.95
CA LYS A 475 -24.19 32.05 -27.61
C LYS A 475 -24.14 32.91 -28.89
N GLY A 476 -25.30 33.47 -29.26
CA GLY A 476 -25.59 34.15 -30.52
C GLY A 476 -26.41 33.22 -31.43
N ASP A 477 -27.72 33.39 -31.63
CA ASP A 477 -28.42 34.66 -31.91
C ASP A 477 -29.90 34.56 -31.47
N GLU A 478 -30.37 35.45 -30.61
CA GLU A 478 -31.81 35.69 -30.36
C GLU A 478 -32.06 37.21 -30.46
N GLY A 479 -32.34 37.66 -31.68
CA GLY A 479 -32.84 38.99 -31.95
C GLY A 479 -34.37 39.00 -31.94
N GLN A 480 -34.93 39.97 -31.20
CA GLN A 480 -36.21 40.66 -31.48
C GLN A 480 -37.48 39.83 -31.74
N GLU A 481 -38.32 39.71 -30.71
CA GLU A 481 -39.66 40.33 -30.58
C GLU A 481 -40.12 39.98 -29.14
N GLY A 482 -40.70 40.80 -28.28
CA GLY A 482 -41.66 41.89 -28.46
C GLY A 482 -42.80 41.65 -27.44
N VAL A 483 -43.29 42.73 -26.83
CA VAL A 483 -44.61 42.89 -26.13
C VAL A 483 -44.65 42.58 -24.61
N PRO A 484 -45.27 43.43 -23.76
CA PRO A 484 -45.53 44.87 -23.85
C PRO A 484 -45.04 45.70 -22.64
N GLN A 485 -45.17 47.02 -22.76
CA GLN A 485 -45.06 47.98 -21.65
C GLN A 485 -46.26 47.88 -20.69
N GLU A 486 -46.05 48.23 -19.43
CA GLU A 486 -47.00 49.12 -18.75
C GLU A 486 -46.24 50.20 -17.93
N ARG A 487 -46.84 51.39 -17.85
CA ARG A 487 -46.23 52.60 -17.26
C ARG A 487 -46.49 52.61 -15.75
N SER A 488 -45.62 53.18 -14.90
CA SER A 488 -45.54 54.64 -14.80
C SER A 488 -44.54 55.11 -13.74
N SER A 489 -43.87 56.23 -14.03
CA SER A 489 -43.48 57.20 -13.01
C SER A 489 -43.79 58.61 -13.55
N VAL A 490 -44.08 59.51 -12.62
CA VAL A 490 -44.54 60.88 -12.88
C VAL A 490 -43.34 61.78 -13.26
N SER A 491 -43.63 62.85 -14.02
CA SER A 491 -42.69 63.95 -14.32
C SER A 491 -42.04 64.53 -13.03
N HIS A 492 -40.82 65.07 -13.01
CA HIS A 492 -40.21 66.03 -13.95
C HIS A 492 -38.66 66.01 -13.96
N SER A 493 -38.08 66.54 -15.04
CA SER A 493 -36.75 67.17 -15.15
C SER A 493 -36.48 68.21 -14.04
N SER A 494 -35.28 68.66 -13.63
CA SER A 494 -33.86 68.60 -14.05
C SER A 494 -33.02 69.19 -12.86
N ALA A 495 -31.69 69.19 -12.71
CA ALA A 495 -30.60 69.39 -13.66
C ALA A 495 -29.19 69.22 -13.00
N ILE A 496 -28.16 68.93 -13.83
CA ILE A 496 -26.77 69.49 -13.78
C ILE A 496 -25.74 69.04 -12.68
N ASN A 497 -24.66 68.40 -13.18
CA ASN A 497 -23.25 68.34 -12.71
C ASN A 497 -22.91 67.62 -11.37
N LYS A 498 -21.73 66.99 -11.21
CA LYS A 498 -20.38 67.30 -11.77
C LYS A 498 -19.42 66.08 -11.73
N SER A 499 -18.55 65.91 -12.75
CA SER A 499 -17.12 65.46 -12.76
C SER A 499 -16.60 64.34 -11.80
N LEU A 500 -15.67 63.42 -12.15
CA LEU A 500 -14.77 63.31 -13.32
C LEU A 500 -14.23 61.85 -13.47
N ASP A 501 -14.22 61.32 -14.70
CA ASP A 501 -13.18 60.54 -15.42
C ASP A 501 -11.85 60.14 -14.70
N ARG A 502 -11.10 59.08 -15.08
CA ARG A 502 -11.29 57.92 -16.00
C ARG A 502 -10.08 56.94 -15.92
N SER A 503 -10.31 55.65 -16.17
CA SER A 503 -9.70 54.75 -17.21
C SER A 503 -8.27 54.99 -17.78
N LEU A 504 -7.49 54.04 -18.35
CA LEU A 504 -7.71 52.66 -18.85
C LEU A 504 -6.34 52.01 -19.26
N SER A 505 -6.30 50.68 -19.45
CA SER A 505 -5.48 49.82 -20.38
C SER A 505 -4.22 50.36 -21.12
N SER A 506 -3.18 49.58 -21.47
CA SER A 506 -3.20 48.43 -22.43
C SER A 506 -1.76 47.84 -22.61
N PHE A 507 -1.49 46.53 -22.51
CA PHE A 507 -1.37 45.48 -23.57
C PHE A 507 -0.12 45.43 -24.51
N SER A 508 0.46 44.21 -24.64
CA SER A 508 1.12 43.58 -25.84
C SER A 508 2.67 43.40 -25.95
N PHE A 509 3.13 42.14 -25.85
CA PHE A 509 3.98 41.32 -26.78
C PHE A 509 5.22 41.95 -27.52
N HIS A 510 6.43 41.35 -27.69
CA HIS A 510 6.82 40.02 -28.24
C HIS A 510 8.38 39.90 -28.48
N GLN A 511 8.92 38.67 -28.44
CA GLN A 511 10.05 38.07 -29.24
C GLN A 511 11.59 38.38 -29.08
N SER A 512 12.32 37.36 -28.55
CA SER A 512 13.58 36.69 -29.00
C SER A 512 14.88 37.41 -29.46
N LEU A 513 16.06 37.01 -28.87
CA LEU A 513 17.19 36.30 -29.52
C LEU A 513 18.42 36.05 -28.57
N HIS A 514 19.34 35.16 -28.99
CA HIS A 514 20.56 34.60 -28.33
C HIS A 514 21.86 35.49 -28.48
N PRO A 515 23.12 35.09 -28.12
CA PRO A 515 23.72 34.37 -26.96
C PRO A 515 25.12 34.94 -26.44
N SER A 516 25.76 34.24 -25.46
CA SER A 516 27.24 34.02 -25.30
C SER A 516 28.13 34.83 -24.33
N SER A 517 29.15 34.11 -23.78
CA SER A 517 30.49 34.53 -23.24
C SER A 517 30.55 35.46 -22.02
N GLN A 518 31.60 35.54 -21.18
CA GLN A 518 32.72 34.72 -20.64
C GLN A 518 33.64 35.75 -19.88
N LEU A 519 34.57 35.29 -19.02
CA LEU A 519 35.52 36.12 -18.20
C LEU A 519 34.90 37.00 -17.09
N GLY A 520 35.52 37.21 -15.92
CA GLY A 520 36.70 36.54 -15.35
C GLY A 520 37.27 37.18 -14.07
N SER A 521 37.73 36.32 -13.14
CA SER A 521 38.91 36.50 -12.25
C SER A 521 38.97 37.56 -11.12
N ALA A 522 39.07 37.04 -9.88
CA ALA A 522 39.92 37.46 -8.73
C ALA A 522 39.81 38.87 -8.10
N TYR A 523 39.70 38.93 -6.76
CA TYR A 523 40.81 39.22 -5.81
C TYR A 523 40.33 39.20 -4.33
N HIS A 524 41.15 38.62 -3.43
CA HIS A 524 41.12 38.79 -1.96
C HIS A 524 42.06 39.97 -1.55
N PRO A 525 42.32 40.35 -0.26
CA PRO A 525 41.90 39.82 1.07
C PRO A 525 41.48 40.86 2.16
N GLY A 526 41.06 40.37 3.34
CA GLY A 526 41.31 40.96 4.68
C GLY A 526 40.54 42.24 5.12
N ASP A 527 40.51 42.64 6.41
CA ASP A 527 40.77 41.91 7.67
C ASP A 527 40.32 42.78 8.89
N THR A 528 39.91 42.19 10.03
CA THR A 528 39.79 42.81 11.40
C THR A 528 38.91 44.09 11.61
N SER A 529 38.57 44.57 12.83
CA SER A 529 38.04 43.94 14.06
C SER A 529 37.52 45.01 15.06
N SER A 530 36.35 44.79 15.68
CA SER A 530 35.90 45.23 17.04
C SER A 530 36.06 46.69 17.58
N ALA A 531 34.99 47.27 18.18
CA ALA A 531 35.08 48.04 19.44
C ALA A 531 33.72 48.31 20.18
N LEU A 532 33.62 47.82 21.43
CA LEU A 532 33.06 48.40 22.67
C LEU A 532 31.64 49.03 22.81
N GLN A 533 30.83 48.46 23.74
CA GLN A 533 30.42 48.98 25.09
C GLN A 533 29.89 50.44 25.24
N LYS A 534 28.92 50.83 26.10
CA LYS A 534 28.40 50.46 27.46
C LYS A 534 27.13 51.33 27.73
N SER A 535 26.42 51.42 28.89
CA SER A 535 25.91 50.51 29.96
C SER A 535 25.29 51.37 31.11
N THR A 536 24.15 51.02 31.74
CA THR A 536 23.69 51.71 32.98
C THR A 536 22.83 50.88 33.95
N ASP A 537 23.13 51.03 35.25
CA ASP A 537 22.40 50.57 36.45
C ASP A 537 21.57 51.70 37.10
N HIS A 538 20.69 51.40 38.08
CA HIS A 538 20.67 52.03 39.44
C HIS A 538 19.59 51.48 40.43
N PRO A 539 19.62 51.76 41.77
CA PRO A 539 19.43 50.73 42.82
C PRO A 539 18.61 51.14 44.09
N GLU A 540 18.98 50.59 45.28
CA GLU A 540 18.66 50.94 46.71
C GLU A 540 17.47 50.24 47.43
N SER A 541 17.36 50.22 48.78
CA SER A 541 18.25 49.81 49.91
C SER A 541 17.48 49.83 51.27
N ILE A 542 17.98 49.21 52.37
CA ILE A 542 17.92 49.60 53.83
C ILE A 542 18.33 48.43 54.81
N ARG A 543 18.68 48.72 56.08
CA ARG A 543 19.50 47.95 57.08
C ARG A 543 18.68 47.45 58.31
N LYS A 544 19.15 46.74 59.39
CA LYS A 544 20.46 46.21 59.91
C LYS A 544 20.21 45.10 60.99
N ASN A 545 21.29 44.48 61.53
CA ASN A 545 21.44 43.73 62.82
C ASN A 545 20.92 42.26 62.92
N GLU A 546 21.58 41.31 63.63
CA GLU A 546 22.98 41.08 64.09
C GLU A 546 23.09 39.64 64.70
N GLY A 547 24.25 38.93 64.66
CA GLY A 547 24.45 37.71 65.50
C GLY A 547 25.35 36.54 65.03
N LEU A 548 26.66 36.63 65.33
CA LEU A 548 27.67 35.58 65.66
C LEU A 548 28.02 34.33 64.78
N TYR A 549 29.33 34.02 64.82
CA TYR A 549 30.15 32.89 64.28
C TYR A 549 30.11 31.62 65.20
N PRO A 550 30.86 30.46 65.00
CA PRO A 550 32.07 30.24 64.16
C PRO A 550 32.33 28.86 63.44
N SER A 551 32.94 28.95 62.24
CA SER A 551 34.27 28.39 61.83
C SER A 551 34.61 26.89 61.56
N LEU A 552 35.53 26.73 60.57
CA LEU A 552 36.63 25.73 60.41
C LEU A 552 36.26 24.28 59.98
N SER A 553 37.06 23.54 59.17
CA SER A 553 38.41 23.78 58.59
C SER A 553 38.81 22.81 57.44
N HIS A 554 39.62 23.31 56.48
CA HIS A 554 40.83 22.69 55.87
C HIS A 554 40.91 21.19 55.45
N LEU A 555 41.20 20.87 54.16
CA LEU A 555 42.57 20.58 53.59
C LEU A 555 42.57 19.77 52.25
N SER A 556 42.92 20.48 51.17
CA SER A 556 43.90 20.19 50.09
C SER A 556 44.22 18.77 49.51
N SER A 557 44.60 18.82 48.21
CA SER A 557 45.55 17.98 47.45
C SER A 557 45.03 16.69 46.79
N SER A 558 45.47 16.30 45.58
CA SER A 558 46.19 17.03 44.51
C SER A 558 46.19 16.25 43.17
N ASN A 559 46.15 16.98 42.04
CA ASN A 559 46.49 16.50 40.69
C ASN A 559 47.94 15.93 40.63
N PRO A 560 48.28 14.98 39.73
CA PRO A 560 48.55 15.35 38.32
C PRO A 560 48.19 14.32 37.23
N SER A 561 47.91 14.84 36.03
CA SER A 561 48.03 14.13 34.75
C SER A 561 49.37 14.44 34.07
N PRO A 562 49.81 13.63 33.09
CA PRO A 562 50.38 14.24 31.88
C PRO A 562 50.06 13.51 30.54
N SER A 563 49.22 14.15 29.73
CA SER A 563 49.43 14.53 28.31
C SER A 563 50.06 13.60 27.23
N LYS A 564 49.42 13.65 26.03
CA LYS A 564 49.94 13.50 24.63
C LYS A 564 50.18 12.06 24.09
N SER A 565 49.88 11.74 22.81
CA SER A 565 49.31 12.53 21.68
C SER A 565 48.92 11.68 20.44
N GLN A 566 47.84 12.10 19.72
CA GLN A 566 47.57 11.96 18.25
C GLN A 566 47.46 10.53 17.64
N LEU A 567 46.58 10.15 16.68
CA LEU A 567 45.89 10.85 15.59
C LEU A 567 44.76 9.95 14.96
N SER A 568 43.60 10.54 14.67
CA SER A 568 42.66 10.27 13.53
C SER A 568 42.14 8.86 13.16
N SER A 569 40.81 8.74 13.16
CA SER A 569 40.02 8.47 11.94
C SER A 569 38.59 9.01 12.10
N GLU A 570 38.21 10.05 11.34
CA GLU A 570 36.88 10.66 11.40
C GLU A 570 35.91 10.05 10.37
N HIS A 571 34.69 9.74 10.82
CA HIS A 571 33.51 9.65 9.97
C HIS A 571 32.42 10.59 10.53
N PRO A 572 31.65 11.33 9.70
CA PRO A 572 30.70 12.31 10.21
C PRO A 572 29.45 11.61 10.75
N GLY A 573 29.33 11.53 12.07
CA GLY A 573 28.08 11.15 12.72
C GLY A 573 27.05 12.27 12.56
N VAL A 574 25.90 11.94 11.97
CA VAL A 574 24.73 12.84 11.99
C VAL A 574 24.24 12.93 13.44
N GLN A 575 24.47 14.09 14.07
CA GLN A 575 23.92 14.36 15.40
C GLN A 575 22.40 14.47 15.29
N VAL A 576 21.70 13.48 15.85
CA VAL A 576 20.26 13.57 16.09
C VAL A 576 20.05 14.53 17.25
N TYR A 577 19.23 15.57 17.03
CA TYR A 577 18.86 16.52 18.08
C TYR A 577 18.13 15.81 19.22
N SER A 578 18.65 15.94 20.45
CA SER A 578 17.97 15.47 21.66
C SER A 578 16.67 16.24 21.87
N PRO A 579 15.50 15.58 22.02
CA PRO A 579 14.28 16.25 22.44
C PRO A 579 14.36 16.66 23.92
N GLU A 580 13.44 17.54 24.31
CA GLU A 580 13.38 18.21 25.61
C GLU A 580 13.43 17.25 26.81
N LYS A 581 14.06 17.67 27.92
CA LYS A 581 14.14 16.87 29.16
C LYS A 581 12.74 16.43 29.61
N LEU A 582 12.56 15.12 29.84
CA LEU A 582 11.33 14.53 30.38
C LEU A 582 11.06 15.04 31.81
N ALA A 583 10.30 16.13 31.93
CA ALA A 583 10.02 16.83 33.19
C ALA A 583 8.85 16.26 34.01
N GLY A 584 8.34 15.08 33.64
CA GLY A 584 7.20 14.41 34.27
C GLY A 584 7.56 13.36 35.31
N ASP A 585 6.50 12.74 35.85
CA ASP A 585 6.61 11.78 36.94
C ASP A 585 6.79 10.34 36.40
N LEU A 586 7.95 9.73 36.69
CA LEU A 586 8.22 8.31 36.46
C LEU A 586 7.80 7.49 37.69
N HIS A 587 7.02 6.43 37.48
CA HIS A 587 6.55 5.54 38.53
C HIS A 587 6.86 4.07 38.17
N LEU A 588 7.74 3.44 38.94
CA LEU A 588 8.11 2.02 38.82
C LEU A 588 7.41 1.19 39.91
N PHE A 589 7.03 -0.06 39.61
CA PHE A 589 6.15 -0.86 40.46
C PHE A 589 6.86 -1.86 41.36
N ASP A 590 7.88 -2.55 40.86
CA ASP A 590 8.78 -3.33 41.70
C ASP A 590 10.15 -2.63 41.78
N GLY A 591 10.75 -2.67 42.97
CA GLY A 591 12.03 -2.01 43.24
C GLY A 591 13.24 -2.74 42.64
N SER A 592 13.03 -3.71 41.73
CA SER A 592 14.12 -4.34 40.98
C SER A 592 14.65 -3.43 39.88
N LEU A 593 13.79 -2.52 39.40
CA LEU A 593 14.10 -1.55 38.37
C LEU A 593 14.23 -0.17 39.01
N VAL A 594 15.41 0.45 38.89
CA VAL A 594 15.68 1.81 39.38
C VAL A 594 16.43 2.57 38.29
N PHE A 595 15.77 3.60 37.77
CA PHE A 595 16.33 4.57 36.82
C PHE A 595 15.53 5.87 36.88
N THR A 596 16.07 6.96 36.35
CA THR A 596 15.41 8.27 36.35
C THR A 596 14.66 8.55 35.03
N ALA A 597 13.71 9.50 35.05
CA ALA A 597 13.09 10.00 33.82
C ALA A 597 14.12 10.63 32.86
N GLU A 598 15.19 11.20 33.42
CA GLU A 598 16.30 11.75 32.65
C GLU A 598 17.11 10.64 31.95
N GLU A 599 17.46 9.55 32.64
CA GLU A 599 18.09 8.36 32.03
C GLU A 599 17.21 7.77 30.91
N LEU A 600 15.89 7.66 31.14
CA LEU A 600 14.96 7.18 30.10
C LEU A 600 14.92 8.10 28.87
N SER A 601 15.08 9.42 29.04
CA SER A 601 15.07 10.39 27.95
C SER A 601 16.34 10.37 27.08
N HIS A 602 17.47 9.94 27.66
CA HIS A 602 18.76 9.84 26.96
C HIS A 602 19.03 8.44 26.39
N ALA A 603 18.30 7.42 26.87
CA ALA A 603 18.42 6.04 26.43
C ALA A 603 18.24 5.90 24.91
N PRO A 604 19.17 5.26 24.18
CA PRO A 604 18.98 4.92 22.77
C PRO A 604 17.67 4.15 22.55
N ALA A 605 16.81 4.71 21.70
CA ALA A 605 15.47 4.20 21.45
C ALA A 605 15.25 3.88 19.96
N GLU A 606 14.84 2.65 19.65
CA GLU A 606 14.40 2.24 18.31
C GLU A 606 12.89 1.93 18.29
N VAL A 607 12.20 2.30 17.21
CA VAL A 607 10.77 2.00 17.05
C VAL A 607 10.61 0.52 16.76
N ILE A 608 9.88 -0.20 17.62
CA ILE A 608 9.51 -1.61 17.38
C ILE A 608 8.29 -1.68 16.47
N GLY A 609 7.28 -0.83 16.72
CA GLY A 609 6.02 -0.86 15.97
C GLY A 609 5.02 0.19 16.41
N ARG A 610 3.90 0.30 15.68
CA ARG A 610 2.78 1.20 15.97
C ARG A 610 1.48 0.42 16.08
N SER A 611 0.51 1.00 16.77
CA SER A 611 -0.78 0.41 17.08
C SER A 611 -1.83 1.50 17.25
N CYS A 612 -3.11 1.13 17.28
CA CYS A 612 -4.23 2.03 17.65
C CYS A 612 -4.06 2.70 19.02
N HIS A 613 -3.17 2.18 19.90
CA HIS A 613 -2.85 2.78 21.18
C HIS A 613 -1.69 3.80 21.12
N GLY A 614 -0.93 3.84 20.03
CA GLY A 614 0.30 4.64 19.89
C GLY A 614 1.53 3.79 19.52
N THR A 615 2.72 4.31 19.81
CA THR A 615 4.02 3.79 19.31
C THR A 615 4.78 3.03 20.40
N LEU A 616 5.31 1.85 20.06
CA LEU A 616 6.16 1.04 20.91
C LEU A 616 7.62 1.21 20.53
N TYR A 617 8.47 1.55 21.50
CA TYR A 617 9.92 1.68 21.36
C TYR A 617 10.64 0.63 22.19
N LYS A 618 11.82 0.21 21.75
CA LYS A 618 12.83 -0.47 22.58
C LYS A 618 13.81 0.59 23.05
N ALA A 619 13.89 0.82 24.36
CA ALA A 619 14.88 1.69 24.96
C ALA A 619 15.94 0.84 25.67
N THR A 620 17.23 1.15 25.46
CA THR A 620 18.34 0.52 26.20
C THR A 620 18.90 1.53 27.19
N LEU A 621 18.73 1.28 28.48
CA LEU A 621 19.30 2.13 29.54
C LEU A 621 20.81 1.92 29.65
N ASP A 622 21.54 2.90 30.19
CA ASP A 622 22.99 2.82 30.44
C ASP A 622 23.40 1.65 31.35
N SER A 623 22.47 1.15 32.17
CA SER A 623 22.62 -0.06 32.99
C SER A 623 22.60 -1.38 32.20
N GLY A 624 22.39 -1.32 30.88
CA GLY A 624 22.20 -2.49 30.00
C GLY A 624 20.79 -3.09 30.04
N VAL A 625 19.89 -2.55 30.87
CA VAL A 625 18.49 -2.95 30.93
C VAL A 625 17.77 -2.50 29.66
N VAL A 626 17.06 -3.42 29.01
CA VAL A 626 16.27 -3.13 27.79
C VAL A 626 14.78 -3.14 28.11
N LEU A 627 14.08 -2.05 27.78
CA LEU A 627 12.67 -1.82 28.08
C LEU A 627 11.84 -1.66 26.81
N ALA A 628 10.61 -2.17 26.86
CA ALA A 628 9.56 -1.87 25.91
C ALA A 628 8.77 -0.65 26.42
N VAL A 629 8.88 0.48 25.73
CA VAL A 629 8.30 1.78 26.09
C VAL A 629 7.16 2.11 25.14
N LYS A 630 5.92 1.97 25.60
CA LYS A 630 4.73 2.25 24.79
C LYS A 630 4.22 3.65 25.05
N TRP A 631 4.44 4.56 24.10
CA TRP A 631 3.90 5.91 24.09
C TRP A 631 2.44 5.85 23.65
N LEU A 632 1.55 6.41 24.47
CA LEU A 632 0.13 6.46 24.20
C LEU A 632 -0.23 7.68 23.33
N LYS A 633 -1.18 7.49 22.42
CA LYS A 633 -1.75 8.57 21.58
C LYS A 633 -2.37 9.67 22.45
N GLU A 634 -2.38 10.91 21.96
CA GLU A 634 -3.00 12.02 22.68
C GLU A 634 -4.52 11.78 22.86
N GLY A 635 -5.08 12.17 24.01
CA GLY A 635 -6.51 12.03 24.32
C GLY A 635 -7.04 10.62 24.62
N ILE A 636 -6.26 9.55 24.39
CA ILE A 636 -6.73 8.17 24.65
C ILE A 636 -6.58 7.73 26.11
N ALA A 637 -5.73 8.37 26.91
CA ALA A 637 -5.48 7.97 28.31
C ALA A 637 -6.50 8.60 29.29
N LYS A 638 -6.93 7.84 30.31
CA LYS A 638 -7.77 8.39 31.41
C LYS A 638 -7.03 9.46 32.20
N GLY A 639 -7.80 10.32 32.89
CA GLY A 639 -7.24 11.32 33.79
C GLY A 639 -6.31 10.73 34.87
N ARG A 640 -5.23 11.46 35.19
CA ARG A 640 -4.07 11.03 35.99
C ARG A 640 -4.40 10.12 37.18
N LYS A 641 -5.37 10.51 38.01
CA LYS A 641 -5.76 9.78 39.24
C LYS A 641 -6.39 8.40 38.95
N GLU A 642 -7.17 8.29 37.88
CA GLU A 642 -7.76 7.01 37.46
C GLU A 642 -6.73 6.14 36.76
N PHE A 643 -5.94 6.73 35.86
CA PHE A 643 -4.85 6.05 35.17
C PHE A 643 -3.91 5.40 36.18
N ALA A 644 -3.34 6.17 37.11
CA ALA A 644 -2.44 5.70 38.16
C ALA A 644 -3.03 4.56 39.00
N ARG A 645 -4.32 4.64 39.34
CA ARG A 645 -5.04 3.64 40.14
C ARG A 645 -5.26 2.32 39.36
N GLU A 646 -5.51 2.39 38.06
CA GLU A 646 -5.73 1.20 37.23
C GLU A 646 -4.40 0.57 36.76
N VAL A 647 -3.43 1.37 36.31
CA VAL A 647 -2.11 0.87 35.88
C VAL A 647 -1.34 0.21 37.04
N LYS A 648 -1.48 0.70 38.27
CA LYS A 648 -0.91 0.04 39.47
C LYS A 648 -1.50 -1.36 39.72
N LYS A 649 -2.74 -1.63 39.31
CA LYS A 649 -3.30 -3.00 39.37
C LYS A 649 -2.64 -3.90 38.35
N LEU A 650 -2.39 -3.39 37.13
CA LEU A 650 -1.70 -4.11 36.07
C LEU A 650 -0.24 -4.42 36.46
N GLY A 651 0.42 -3.46 37.11
CA GLY A 651 1.77 -3.60 37.66
C GLY A 651 1.92 -4.69 38.73
N ASN A 652 0.84 -5.12 39.37
CA ASN A 652 0.83 -6.22 40.34
C ASN A 652 0.54 -7.60 39.71
N ILE A 653 0.40 -7.69 38.39
CA ILE A 653 0.15 -8.95 37.67
C ILE A 653 1.50 -9.55 37.25
N ARG A 654 1.71 -10.85 37.52
CA ARG A 654 2.91 -11.62 37.21
C ARG A 654 2.47 -13.03 36.82
N HIS A 655 2.87 -13.52 35.65
CA HIS A 655 2.56 -14.87 35.15
C HIS A 655 3.66 -15.27 34.14
N PRO A 656 4.13 -16.54 34.09
CA PRO A 656 5.23 -16.96 33.21
C PRO A 656 4.96 -16.81 31.70
N ASN A 657 3.70 -16.65 31.31
CA ASN A 657 3.28 -16.39 29.92
C ASN A 657 2.75 -14.95 29.71
N LEU A 658 3.14 -13.98 30.55
CA LEU A 658 2.69 -12.58 30.46
C LEU A 658 3.87 -11.61 30.62
N VAL A 659 4.07 -10.72 29.64
CA VAL A 659 5.09 -9.66 29.75
C VAL A 659 4.63 -8.64 30.78
N SER A 660 5.37 -8.54 31.88
CA SER A 660 4.98 -7.75 33.04
C SER A 660 5.19 -6.25 32.83
N VAL A 661 4.18 -5.44 33.18
CA VAL A 661 4.32 -3.98 33.24
C VAL A 661 5.17 -3.61 34.46
N GLN A 662 6.22 -2.86 34.20
CA GLN A 662 7.21 -2.40 35.19
C GLN A 662 6.93 -1.00 35.72
N GLY A 663 6.26 -0.16 34.94
CA GLY A 663 5.95 1.19 35.37
C GLY A 663 5.16 2.00 34.34
N TYR A 664 5.05 3.29 34.62
CA TYR A 664 4.51 4.27 33.68
C TYR A 664 5.21 5.63 33.87
N TYR A 665 5.18 6.45 32.84
CA TYR A 665 5.62 7.84 32.89
C TYR A 665 4.45 8.77 32.59
N TRP A 666 4.34 9.85 33.36
CA TRP A 666 3.30 10.86 33.23
C TRP A 666 3.93 12.26 33.05
N GLY A 667 4.11 12.66 31.81
CA GLY A 667 4.61 13.98 31.41
C GLY A 667 3.61 15.12 31.62
N PRO A 668 4.09 16.37 31.69
CA PRO A 668 3.26 17.57 31.75
C PRO A 668 2.39 17.77 30.49
N LYS A 669 2.83 17.38 29.29
CA LYS A 669 2.03 17.53 28.05
C LYS A 669 1.14 16.30 27.82
N ASP A 670 -0.03 16.45 27.19
CA ASP A 670 -1.02 15.37 27.09
C ASP A 670 -0.59 14.17 26.24
N HIS A 671 0.30 14.33 25.27
CA HIS A 671 0.92 13.22 24.52
C HIS A 671 2.07 12.50 25.25
N GLU A 672 2.60 13.06 26.35
CA GLU A 672 3.73 12.50 27.09
C GLU A 672 3.26 11.44 28.11
N LYS A 673 2.61 10.37 27.65
CA LYS A 673 2.05 9.31 28.50
C LYS A 673 2.61 7.97 28.05
N MET A 674 3.33 7.27 28.93
CA MET A 674 4.06 6.04 28.54
C MET A 674 3.80 4.89 29.50
N ILE A 675 3.76 3.67 28.98
CA ILE A 675 3.76 2.42 29.73
C ILE A 675 5.11 1.74 29.53
N LEU A 676 5.68 1.21 30.61
CA LEU A 676 7.00 0.59 30.64
C LEU A 676 6.85 -0.89 30.97
N SER A 677 7.41 -1.75 30.13
CA SER A 677 7.41 -3.21 30.30
C SER A 677 8.80 -3.78 29.99
N ASN A 678 9.06 -5.03 30.39
CA ASN A 678 10.28 -5.72 29.96
C ASN A 678 10.30 -5.85 28.43
N TYR A 679 11.43 -5.56 27.80
CA TYR A 679 11.63 -5.95 26.40
C TYR A 679 11.91 -7.45 26.31
N VAL A 680 11.28 -8.11 25.35
CA VAL A 680 11.52 -9.51 25.00
C VAL A 680 12.02 -9.54 23.56
N ASN A 681 13.17 -10.16 23.33
CA ASN A 681 13.73 -10.31 21.99
C ASN A 681 13.08 -11.49 21.25
N ALA A 682 11.80 -11.33 20.92
CA ALA A 682 10.95 -12.36 20.33
C ALA A 682 10.03 -11.76 19.26
N GLN A 683 9.75 -12.53 18.21
CA GLN A 683 8.75 -12.17 17.19
C GLN A 683 7.35 -12.59 17.64
N CYS A 684 6.32 -11.90 17.19
CA CYS A 684 4.94 -12.26 17.50
C CYS A 684 4.42 -13.42 16.64
N LEU A 685 3.40 -14.13 17.14
CA LEU A 685 2.81 -15.31 16.52
C LEU A 685 2.37 -15.05 15.06
N ALA A 686 1.87 -13.84 14.77
CA ALA A 686 1.49 -13.43 13.42
C ALA A 686 2.61 -13.65 12.38
N PHE A 687 3.86 -13.27 12.69
CA PHE A 687 5.00 -13.45 11.77
C PHE A 687 5.28 -14.93 11.46
N TYR A 688 5.15 -15.82 12.45
CA TYR A 688 5.39 -17.25 12.28
C TYR A 688 4.31 -17.97 11.46
N LEU A 689 3.10 -17.40 11.36
CA LEU A 689 2.00 -17.93 10.56
C LEU A 689 1.99 -17.31 9.15
N GLN A 690 2.39 -16.04 9.01
CA GLN A 690 2.28 -15.26 7.78
C GLN A 690 3.54 -15.31 6.89
N ASP A 691 4.76 -15.35 7.44
CA ASP A 691 5.99 -15.36 6.63
C ASP A 691 6.28 -16.75 6.06
N LYS A 692 5.83 -16.96 4.82
CA LYS A 692 5.99 -18.21 4.07
C LYS A 692 7.38 -18.36 3.41
N GLU A 693 8.36 -17.51 3.71
CA GLU A 693 9.74 -17.68 3.22
C GLU A 693 10.53 -18.69 4.08
N PRO A 694 10.93 -19.89 3.55
CA PRO A 694 11.50 -20.98 4.35
C PRO A 694 12.91 -20.75 4.94
N ARG A 695 13.38 -19.50 5.01
CA ARG A 695 14.78 -19.14 5.32
C ARG A 695 14.94 -18.10 6.43
N LYS A 696 13.86 -17.52 6.96
CA LYS A 696 13.90 -16.48 8.01
C LYS A 696 13.56 -17.01 9.40
N LEU A 697 12.51 -17.82 9.51
CA LEU A 697 12.04 -18.40 10.78
C LEU A 697 11.68 -19.89 10.58
N PRO A 698 11.84 -20.75 11.61
CA PRO A 698 11.39 -22.13 11.56
C PRO A 698 9.86 -22.20 11.62
N SER A 699 9.26 -23.06 10.79
CA SER A 699 7.81 -23.32 10.78
C SER A 699 7.35 -23.99 12.07
N LEU A 700 6.22 -23.54 12.64
CA LEU A 700 5.65 -24.11 13.86
C LEU A 700 5.04 -25.49 13.60
N SER A 701 5.56 -26.53 14.27
CA SER A 701 5.01 -27.89 14.24
C SER A 701 3.66 -27.98 14.97
N LEU A 702 2.87 -29.04 14.75
CA LEU A 702 1.61 -29.27 15.46
C LEU A 702 1.78 -29.22 16.99
N ASN A 703 2.87 -29.82 17.51
CA ASN A 703 3.20 -29.81 18.92
C ASN A 703 3.56 -28.42 19.45
N ASP A 704 4.24 -27.58 18.64
CA ASP A 704 4.50 -26.19 19.02
C ASP A 704 3.21 -25.37 19.06
N ARG A 705 2.33 -25.53 18.06
CA ARG A 705 1.03 -24.83 18.00
C ARG A 705 0.13 -25.22 19.17
N LEU A 706 0.07 -26.52 19.52
CA LEU A 706 -0.65 -27.00 20.70
C LEU A 706 -0.05 -26.45 22.00
N ARG A 707 1.29 -26.45 22.14
CA ARG A 707 1.98 -25.88 23.31
C ARG A 707 1.71 -24.38 23.46
N ILE A 708 1.68 -23.64 22.35
CA ILE A 708 1.32 -22.22 22.31
C ILE A 708 -0.12 -22.03 22.79
N ALA A 709 -1.09 -22.73 22.19
CA ALA A 709 -2.50 -22.67 22.57
C ALA A 709 -2.72 -22.94 24.07
N VAL A 710 -2.13 -24.01 24.61
CA VAL A 710 -2.24 -24.39 26.03
C VAL A 710 -1.63 -23.32 26.95
N ASN A 711 -0.49 -22.74 26.60
CA ASN A 711 0.16 -21.72 27.44
C ASN A 711 -0.54 -20.35 27.37
N VAL A 712 -1.12 -19.99 26.23
CA VAL A 712 -2.03 -18.83 26.10
C VAL A 712 -3.28 -19.05 26.97
N ALA A 713 -3.91 -20.22 26.89
CA ALA A 713 -5.07 -20.59 27.71
C ALA A 713 -4.76 -20.56 29.22
N ARG A 714 -3.58 -21.05 29.65
CA ARG A 714 -3.11 -20.93 31.05
C ARG A 714 -3.04 -19.48 31.51
N CYS A 715 -2.49 -18.59 30.67
CA CYS A 715 -2.42 -17.16 30.98
C CYS A 715 -3.81 -16.50 31.07
N LEU A 716 -4.73 -16.83 30.16
CA LEU A 716 -6.11 -16.33 30.21
C LEU A 716 -6.85 -16.86 31.44
N ASN A 717 -6.71 -18.14 31.77
CA ASN A 717 -7.27 -18.74 32.98
C ASN A 717 -6.79 -18.00 34.24
N TYR A 718 -5.50 -17.68 34.34
CA TYR A 718 -4.94 -16.88 35.43
C TYR A 718 -5.57 -15.48 35.51
N LEU A 719 -5.64 -14.76 34.38
CA LEU A 719 -6.23 -13.42 34.30
C LEU A 719 -7.73 -13.44 34.67
N HIS A 720 -8.48 -14.44 34.20
CA HIS A 720 -9.93 -14.54 34.38
C HIS A 720 -10.31 -15.02 35.78
N ASN A 721 -9.69 -16.10 36.28
CA ASN A 721 -10.11 -16.76 37.52
C ASN A 721 -9.37 -16.27 38.77
N GLU A 722 -8.07 -15.97 38.69
CA GLU A 722 -7.30 -15.49 39.84
C GLU A 722 -7.28 -13.96 39.96
N ARG A 723 -7.32 -13.24 38.83
CA ARG A 723 -7.33 -11.77 38.84
C ARG A 723 -8.70 -11.15 38.59
N ALA A 724 -9.65 -11.86 37.99
CA ALA A 724 -10.93 -11.32 37.53
C ALA A 724 -10.78 -10.10 36.60
N ILE A 725 -9.83 -10.18 35.66
CA ILE A 725 -9.52 -9.12 34.70
C ILE A 725 -9.42 -9.70 33.28
N PRO A 726 -10.11 -9.12 32.28
CA PRO A 726 -9.89 -9.49 30.88
C PRO A 726 -8.57 -8.92 30.34
N HIS A 727 -7.91 -9.71 29.49
CA HIS A 727 -6.87 -9.25 28.59
C HIS A 727 -7.41 -8.14 27.68
N GLY A 728 -8.56 -8.36 27.06
CA GLY A 728 -9.36 -7.39 26.31
C GLY A 728 -8.76 -6.86 25.01
N ASN A 729 -7.55 -7.28 24.66
CA ASN A 729 -6.80 -6.92 23.47
C ASN A 729 -6.00 -8.13 22.95
N LEU A 730 -6.60 -9.32 23.00
CA LEU A 730 -5.94 -10.55 22.58
C LEU A 730 -5.95 -10.64 21.04
N LYS A 731 -4.77 -10.82 20.45
CA LYS A 731 -4.55 -10.99 19.00
C LYS A 731 -3.17 -11.59 18.75
N SER A 732 -2.93 -12.18 17.58
CA SER A 732 -1.68 -12.89 17.25
C SER A 732 -0.45 -11.97 17.28
N THR A 733 -0.63 -10.67 17.00
CA THR A 733 0.43 -9.65 17.16
C THR A 733 0.85 -9.41 18.62
N ASN A 734 0.02 -9.78 19.59
CA ASN A 734 0.21 -9.53 21.02
C ASN A 734 0.64 -10.82 21.77
N ILE A 735 1.07 -11.85 21.05
CA ILE A 735 1.62 -13.09 21.59
C ILE A 735 3.05 -13.21 21.04
N LEU A 736 4.05 -12.90 21.86
CA LEU A 736 5.46 -13.06 21.50
C LEU A 736 5.90 -14.51 21.70
N LEU A 737 6.66 -15.09 20.77
CA LEU A 737 7.20 -16.45 20.88
C LEU A 737 8.69 -16.41 21.20
N GLU A 738 9.04 -16.74 22.45
CA GLU A 738 10.41 -16.71 22.95
C GLU A 738 11.18 -17.99 22.55
N PRO A 739 12.28 -17.88 21.78
CA PRO A 739 13.15 -19.02 21.47
C PRO A 739 13.95 -19.50 22.70
N PRO A 740 14.41 -20.77 22.74
CA PRO A 740 14.28 -21.79 21.69
C PRO A 740 12.95 -22.55 21.72
N ASN A 741 12.23 -22.53 22.84
CA ASN A 741 11.06 -23.40 23.08
C ASN A 741 9.73 -22.80 22.59
N MET A 742 9.75 -21.71 21.82
CA MET A 742 8.58 -20.97 21.34
C MET A 742 7.55 -20.71 22.47
N ASN A 743 8.04 -20.28 23.63
CA ASN A 743 7.18 -20.04 24.79
C ASN A 743 6.36 -18.76 24.54
N PRO A 744 5.00 -18.80 24.58
CA PRO A 744 4.20 -17.62 24.31
C PRO A 744 4.21 -16.67 25.52
N LEU A 745 4.35 -15.38 25.23
CA LEU A 745 4.32 -14.28 26.19
C LEU A 745 3.30 -13.25 25.70
N LEU A 746 2.19 -13.11 26.43
CA LEU A 746 1.13 -12.14 26.11
C LEU A 746 1.58 -10.71 26.45
N THR A 747 1.26 -9.76 25.57
CA THR A 747 1.55 -8.33 25.73
C THR A 747 0.28 -7.48 25.66
N ASP A 748 0.37 -6.20 26.03
CA ASP A 748 -0.73 -5.23 25.88
C ASP A 748 -2.05 -5.64 26.59
N TYR A 749 -1.94 -6.34 27.72
CA TYR A 749 -3.09 -6.76 28.51
C TYR A 749 -3.80 -5.58 29.19
N SER A 750 -5.13 -5.65 29.18
CA SER A 750 -6.06 -4.81 29.94
C SER A 750 -5.97 -3.31 29.69
N LEU A 751 -5.41 -2.87 28.55
CA LEU A 751 -5.24 -1.44 28.22
C LEU A 751 -6.55 -0.64 28.30
N HIS A 752 -7.69 -1.19 27.87
CA HIS A 752 -9.03 -0.59 28.01
C HIS A 752 -9.35 -0.08 29.44
N ARG A 753 -8.71 -0.61 30.50
CA ARG A 753 -8.89 -0.13 31.89
C ARG A 753 -8.29 1.25 32.13
N ILE A 754 -7.22 1.61 31.41
CA ILE A 754 -6.49 2.88 31.50
C ILE A 754 -6.81 3.85 30.36
N LEU A 755 -7.61 3.43 29.37
CA LEU A 755 -8.04 4.24 28.23
C LEU A 755 -9.39 4.94 28.46
N THR A 756 -9.59 6.09 27.81
CA THR A 756 -10.90 6.76 27.73
C THR A 756 -11.91 5.88 26.98
N SER A 757 -13.19 6.23 27.04
CA SER A 757 -14.22 5.55 26.24
C SER A 757 -13.93 5.63 24.73
N ALA A 758 -13.32 6.73 24.26
CA ALA A 758 -12.89 6.89 22.88
C ALA A 758 -11.75 5.92 22.53
N GLY A 759 -10.67 5.89 23.32
CA GLY A 759 -9.56 4.94 23.11
C GLY A 759 -9.98 3.47 23.23
N THR A 760 -10.98 3.18 24.06
CA THR A 760 -11.58 1.83 24.15
C THR A 760 -12.39 1.48 22.92
N ALA A 761 -13.15 2.43 22.36
CA ALA A 761 -13.89 2.24 21.10
C ALA A 761 -12.92 2.05 19.92
N GLU A 762 -11.84 2.83 19.84
CA GLU A 762 -10.77 2.70 18.84
C GLU A 762 -10.08 1.33 18.91
N GLN A 763 -9.82 0.82 20.12
CA GLN A 763 -9.33 -0.55 20.33
C GLN A 763 -10.32 -1.61 19.83
N VAL A 764 -11.61 -1.48 20.15
CA VAL A 764 -12.64 -2.44 19.69
C VAL A 764 -12.85 -2.36 18.16
N LEU A 765 -12.71 -1.18 17.58
CA LEU A 765 -12.76 -0.98 16.12
C LEU A 765 -11.59 -1.70 15.44
N ASN A 766 -10.37 -1.50 15.93
CA ASN A 766 -9.16 -2.18 15.44
C ASN A 766 -9.28 -3.72 15.58
N ALA A 767 -9.75 -4.21 16.73
CA ALA A 767 -10.02 -5.64 16.93
C ALA A 767 -11.06 -6.18 15.92
N GLY A 768 -12.05 -5.38 15.53
CA GLY A 768 -13.04 -5.73 14.52
C GLY A 768 -12.61 -5.60 13.07
N ALA A 769 -11.56 -4.82 12.77
CA ALA A 769 -10.89 -4.84 11.47
C ALA A 769 -9.97 -6.06 11.32
N LEU A 770 -9.48 -6.61 12.43
CA LEU A 770 -8.61 -7.78 12.51
C LEU A 770 -9.35 -9.10 12.81
N GLY A 771 -10.69 -9.14 12.80
CA GLY A 771 -11.47 -10.37 13.01
C GLY A 771 -11.61 -10.85 14.47
N TYR A 772 -11.06 -10.16 15.47
CA TYR A 772 -11.13 -10.54 16.89
C TYR A 772 -12.34 -9.96 17.66
N ARG A 773 -13.20 -9.18 17.00
CA ARG A 773 -14.39 -8.59 17.65
C ARG A 773 -15.51 -9.63 17.76
N PRO A 774 -16.02 -9.91 18.97
CA PRO A 774 -17.09 -10.88 19.15
C PRO A 774 -18.47 -10.31 18.72
N PRO A 775 -19.45 -11.17 18.39
CA PRO A 775 -20.74 -10.74 17.85
C PRO A 775 -21.56 -9.87 18.82
N GLU A 776 -21.47 -10.09 20.14
CA GLU A 776 -22.20 -9.26 21.12
C GLU A 776 -21.71 -7.81 21.19
N PHE A 777 -20.57 -7.49 20.58
CA PHE A 777 -20.15 -6.09 20.42
C PHE A 777 -20.86 -5.38 19.26
N ALA A 778 -21.56 -6.08 18.36
CA ALA A 778 -22.31 -5.47 17.26
C ALA A 778 -23.66 -4.88 17.70
N SER A 779 -24.22 -5.38 18.79
CA SER A 779 -25.48 -4.93 19.42
C SER A 779 -25.27 -3.94 20.57
N SER A 780 -24.04 -3.74 21.05
CA SER A 780 -23.73 -2.79 22.12
C SER A 780 -23.37 -1.40 21.57
N SER A 781 -24.02 -0.36 22.08
CA SER A 781 -23.70 1.05 21.77
C SER A 781 -22.41 1.54 22.43
N LYS A 782 -21.88 0.80 23.41
CA LYS A 782 -20.58 1.05 24.06
C LYS A 782 -19.90 -0.29 24.34
N PRO A 783 -19.35 -0.96 23.31
CA PRO A 783 -18.70 -2.24 23.49
C PRO A 783 -17.47 -2.09 24.40
N CYS A 784 -17.33 -3.00 25.35
CA CYS A 784 -16.28 -2.95 26.37
C CYS A 784 -15.66 -4.35 26.51
N PRO A 785 -14.33 -4.49 26.44
CA PRO A 785 -13.67 -5.79 26.61
C PRO A 785 -14.05 -6.50 27.90
N SER A 786 -14.34 -7.80 27.79
CA SER A 786 -14.89 -8.65 28.85
C SER A 786 -14.20 -10.01 28.89
N LEU A 787 -14.46 -10.79 29.96
CA LEU A 787 -13.94 -12.16 30.06
C LEU A 787 -14.45 -13.05 28.90
N LYS A 788 -15.65 -12.78 28.37
CA LYS A 788 -16.21 -13.53 27.24
C LYS A 788 -15.61 -13.11 25.89
N SER A 789 -15.33 -11.81 25.69
CA SER A 789 -14.66 -11.37 24.45
C SER A 789 -13.25 -11.92 24.32
N ASP A 790 -12.56 -12.15 25.44
CA ASP A 790 -11.26 -12.85 25.42
C ASP A 790 -11.36 -14.30 24.97
N VAL A 791 -12.41 -15.02 25.37
CA VAL A 791 -12.64 -16.41 24.94
C VAL A 791 -12.93 -16.47 23.45
N TYR A 792 -13.73 -15.52 22.93
CA TYR A 792 -13.94 -15.39 21.49
C TYR A 792 -12.62 -15.11 20.74
N ALA A 793 -11.88 -14.08 21.16
CA ALA A 793 -10.60 -13.73 20.53
C ALA A 793 -9.59 -14.88 20.63
N PHE A 794 -9.60 -15.67 21.72
CA PHE A 794 -8.78 -16.87 21.84
C PHE A 794 -9.21 -17.96 20.87
N GLY A 795 -10.52 -18.15 20.66
CA GLY A 795 -11.05 -19.01 19.59
C GLY A 795 -10.50 -18.64 18.21
N VAL A 796 -10.45 -17.34 17.89
CA VAL A 796 -9.83 -16.84 16.64
C VAL A 796 -8.34 -17.20 16.57
N ILE A 797 -7.57 -17.05 17.65
CA ILE A 797 -6.15 -17.50 17.71
C ILE A 797 -6.01 -19.00 17.45
N LEU A 798 -6.93 -19.83 17.96
CA LEU A 798 -6.92 -21.27 17.68
C LEU A 798 -7.16 -21.56 16.20
N LEU A 799 -8.04 -20.80 15.54
CA LEU A 799 -8.26 -20.91 14.09
C LEU A 799 -7.03 -20.45 13.30
N GLU A 800 -6.38 -19.34 13.65
CA GLU A 800 -5.13 -18.92 13.00
C GLU A 800 -4.03 -19.99 13.15
N LEU A 801 -3.88 -20.59 14.35
CA LEU A 801 -2.94 -21.68 14.60
C LEU A 801 -3.24 -22.93 13.76
N ILE A 802 -4.51 -23.31 13.61
CA ILE A 802 -4.90 -24.54 12.87
C ILE A 802 -4.83 -24.33 11.35
N THR A 803 -5.20 -23.14 10.86
CA THR A 803 -5.32 -22.85 9.42
C THR A 803 -4.05 -22.26 8.78
N GLY A 804 -3.16 -21.64 9.58
CA GLY A 804 -2.02 -20.89 9.05
C GLY A 804 -2.42 -19.63 8.26
N LYS A 805 -3.65 -19.16 8.44
CA LYS A 805 -4.18 -17.91 7.85
C LYS A 805 -4.29 -16.81 8.91
N SER A 806 -4.33 -15.56 8.46
CA SER A 806 -4.60 -14.41 9.33
C SER A 806 -6.10 -14.25 9.56
N SER A 807 -6.52 -13.84 10.75
CA SER A 807 -7.94 -13.56 11.03
C SER A 807 -8.52 -12.36 10.28
N GLY A 808 -7.66 -11.48 9.75
CA GLY A 808 -8.04 -10.39 8.85
C GLY A 808 -8.08 -10.79 7.36
N GLU A 809 -7.59 -11.97 6.98
CA GLU A 809 -7.55 -12.44 5.59
C GLU A 809 -8.96 -12.88 5.16
N ILE A 810 -9.58 -12.16 4.23
CA ILE A 810 -10.91 -12.50 3.73
C ILE A 810 -10.80 -13.70 2.80
N VAL A 811 -11.44 -14.82 3.16
CA VAL A 811 -11.33 -16.09 2.43
C VAL A 811 -12.43 -16.19 1.37
N SER A 812 -12.02 -16.24 0.09
CA SER A 812 -12.93 -16.56 -1.01
C SER A 812 -13.45 -18.00 -0.87
N VAL A 813 -14.78 -18.14 -0.86
CA VAL A 813 -15.51 -19.42 -0.88
C VAL A 813 -16.49 -19.31 -2.04
N ASP A 814 -16.66 -20.32 -2.88
CA ASP A 814 -17.70 -20.22 -3.93
C ASP A 814 -19.08 -20.52 -3.29
N PRO A 815 -20.07 -19.59 -3.23
CA PRO A 815 -20.11 -18.23 -3.80
C PRO A 815 -20.13 -17.10 -2.74
N GLY A 816 -19.00 -16.43 -2.52
CA GLY A 816 -18.86 -15.35 -1.54
C GLY A 816 -17.42 -15.09 -1.06
N VAL A 817 -17.30 -14.24 -0.05
CA VAL A 817 -16.05 -14.03 0.70
C VAL A 817 -16.44 -13.90 2.17
N VAL A 818 -15.80 -14.70 3.03
CA VAL A 818 -16.12 -14.81 4.46
C VAL A 818 -14.88 -14.55 5.31
N ASP A 819 -15.06 -14.13 6.56
CA ASP A 819 -13.94 -14.04 7.50
C ASP A 819 -13.44 -15.44 7.90
N LEU A 820 -12.28 -15.51 8.56
CA LEU A 820 -11.68 -16.76 8.99
C LEU A 820 -12.61 -17.62 9.85
N THR A 821 -13.45 -17.00 10.69
CA THR A 821 -14.34 -17.70 11.62
C THR A 821 -15.55 -18.28 10.91
N ASP A 822 -16.11 -17.53 9.97
CA ASP A 822 -17.25 -17.96 9.15
C ASP A 822 -16.82 -18.99 8.10
N TRP A 823 -15.62 -18.87 7.52
CA TRP A 823 -15.05 -19.89 6.62
C TRP A 823 -14.91 -21.26 7.31
N VAL A 824 -14.32 -21.29 8.50
CA VAL A 824 -14.15 -22.54 9.25
C VAL A 824 -15.51 -23.08 9.71
N ARG A 825 -16.47 -22.21 10.07
CA ARG A 825 -17.83 -22.64 10.44
C ARG A 825 -18.55 -23.33 9.27
N LEU A 826 -18.53 -22.71 8.09
CA LEU A 826 -19.11 -23.29 6.87
C LEU A 826 -18.47 -24.65 6.52
N LEU A 827 -17.14 -24.76 6.58
CA LEU A 827 -16.46 -26.04 6.36
C LEU A 827 -16.82 -27.09 7.42
N ALA A 828 -17.04 -26.70 8.68
CA ALA A 828 -17.49 -27.63 9.72
C ALA A 828 -18.93 -28.11 9.47
N GLU A 829 -19.85 -27.21 9.15
CA GLU A 829 -21.25 -27.52 8.82
C GLU A 829 -21.37 -28.43 7.58
N GLU A 830 -20.50 -28.27 6.59
CA GLU A 830 -20.41 -29.13 5.40
C GLU A 830 -19.67 -30.47 5.63
N ASN A 831 -19.18 -30.76 6.85
CA ASN A 831 -18.29 -31.90 7.16
C ASN A 831 -16.96 -31.91 6.35
N ARG A 832 -16.52 -30.74 5.89
CA ARG A 832 -15.29 -30.49 5.12
C ARG A 832 -14.19 -29.82 5.95
N TYR A 833 -14.28 -29.90 7.28
CA TYR A 833 -13.37 -29.22 8.21
C TYR A 833 -11.88 -29.51 7.97
N SER A 834 -11.54 -30.68 7.42
CA SER A 834 -10.15 -31.05 7.10
C SER A 834 -9.51 -30.17 6.02
N GLU A 835 -10.30 -29.48 5.20
CA GLU A 835 -9.83 -28.54 4.19
C GLU A 835 -9.34 -27.20 4.79
N CYS A 836 -9.65 -26.92 6.06
CA CYS A 836 -9.20 -25.69 6.71
C CYS A 836 -7.74 -25.77 7.20
N PHE A 837 -7.20 -26.98 7.41
CA PHE A 837 -5.90 -27.20 8.03
C PHE A 837 -4.75 -26.63 7.19
N ASP A 838 -3.78 -26.03 7.87
CA ASP A 838 -2.52 -25.61 7.27
C ASP A 838 -1.84 -26.83 6.61
N LYS A 839 -1.45 -26.70 5.34
CA LYS A 839 -0.78 -27.77 4.58
C LYS A 839 0.49 -28.26 5.28
N LEU A 840 1.19 -27.39 6.01
CA LEU A 840 2.37 -27.76 6.80
C LEU A 840 2.06 -28.72 7.97
N LEU A 841 0.80 -28.82 8.39
CA LEU A 841 0.34 -29.79 9.39
C LEU A 841 -0.14 -31.11 8.75
N VAL A 842 -0.49 -31.10 7.47
CA VAL A 842 -1.04 -32.26 6.73
C VAL A 842 0.06 -33.02 5.97
N ASP A 843 1.03 -32.31 5.38
CA ASP A 843 2.15 -32.88 4.61
C ASP A 843 3.37 -33.23 5.49
N GLY A 844 3.22 -33.19 6.82
CA GLY A 844 4.27 -33.52 7.78
C GLY A 844 4.54 -35.03 7.94
N PRO A 845 5.69 -35.44 8.48
CA PRO A 845 6.05 -36.86 8.64
C PRO A 845 5.24 -37.61 9.73
N ASP A 846 4.42 -36.91 10.52
CA ASP A 846 3.64 -37.49 11.61
C ASP A 846 2.25 -37.98 11.13
N VAL A 847 2.14 -39.30 10.98
CA VAL A 847 0.93 -40.02 10.51
C VAL A 847 -0.32 -39.81 11.39
N GLU A 848 -0.17 -39.25 12.59
CA GLU A 848 -1.22 -39.12 13.61
C GLU A 848 -1.93 -37.76 13.57
N GLY A 849 -1.35 -36.75 12.91
CA GLY A 849 -1.86 -35.37 12.87
C GLY A 849 -3.30 -35.22 12.38
N PRO A 850 -3.69 -35.77 11.20
CA PRO A 850 -5.04 -35.61 10.64
C PRO A 850 -6.15 -36.16 11.53
N ARG A 851 -5.86 -37.20 12.33
CA ARG A 851 -6.84 -37.84 13.22
C ARG A 851 -7.08 -37.00 14.47
N ILE A 852 -6.02 -36.53 15.12
CA ILE A 852 -6.13 -35.65 16.31
C ILE A 852 -6.84 -34.35 15.93
N LEU A 853 -6.50 -33.76 14.77
CA LEU A 853 -7.15 -32.56 14.26
C LEU A 853 -8.65 -32.77 13.97
N GLY A 854 -9.06 -33.96 13.54
CA GLY A 854 -10.48 -34.32 13.37
C GLY A 854 -11.22 -34.54 14.69
N GLU A 855 -10.58 -35.17 15.68
CA GLU A 855 -11.13 -35.32 17.04
C GLU A 855 -11.25 -33.95 17.77
N MET A 856 -10.41 -32.95 17.43
CA MET A 856 -10.46 -31.59 18.00
C MET A 856 -11.57 -30.68 17.45
N LEU A 857 -12.16 -31.00 16.29
CA LEU A 857 -13.24 -30.21 15.67
C LEU A 857 -14.62 -30.86 15.77
N GLN A 858 -14.72 -32.08 16.31
CA GLN A 858 -16.00 -32.65 16.71
C GLN A 858 -16.49 -31.99 18.00
N VAL A 859 -17.45 -31.08 17.83
CA VAL A 859 -18.26 -30.54 18.93
C VAL A 859 -19.53 -31.39 19.01
N ASP A 860 -19.70 -32.12 20.11
CA ASP A 860 -20.97 -32.77 20.51
C ASP A 860 -22.00 -31.72 21.01
#